data_AF-A0A7R9EUB6-F1
#
_entry.id   AF-A0A7R9EUB6-F1
#
_cell.length_a   1.000
_cell.length_b   1.000
_cell.length_c   1.000
_cell.angle_alpha   90.00
_cell.angle_beta   90.00
_cell.angle_gamma   90.00
#
_symmetry.space_group_name_H-M   'P 1'
#
loop_
_entity.id
_entity.type
_entity.pdbx_description
1 polymer ?
#
loop_
_entity_poly.entity_id
_entity_poly.type
_entity_poly.pdbx_seq_one_letter_code
_entity_poly.pdbx_strand_id
1 'polypeptide(L)'
;MLANISDKQRGLVGALLFALDQSVKASDLELHPPKHPWSHKGYFSALDHASIRRGYEVYKQVCAACHSMKYIAYRNLIGVSHTEVEAKAEAEEVMVKDGPDDQGNYFNRPGKLSDYFPSPYPNEEAARAANNGAYPPDLSLITLARHGGEDYVFALLTGYCDPPAGIVLREGQYYNPYFVGGAISMAQALYNEVLEYSDGTPATASQVAKDVCTFLKWAAEPEHDQRKLMCIKISRVNEQLQHKYMTVGRAVCHLTGLKDALQDIRDTGIDVILDEASNICAATSLEIDCFFEEKRAKKRKRLTLEESEDTLINLRLLIQITLRRMNTVFTKKINPVTGKLEWEHQDEDYDFHQEIARSAFADMLHDEERAFKPMAECALKVIKENGFSKQIHLIPKRSTEITLGEDGDMKHRANILVTEVFDTELIGEGALGTFKHAHEVLLEKDCIVVPSSASIYAQVVHSELAQKWNRLSPLRDNKRALNLLDIPSSITNCPGAAAVHDIQLSQLPEGQFTPLTPPFEVFRFDWCGGTPLVFRESTTKCVQSTQDGVAQAVFMWWDLVMDMEGQVTLSCAPHWAHASSPQNMPWRDHWMQAIYYFPREVSVAQGEELTLAAYHDEYSLWFNLHKDISRTRIGSINNSARNQKYLEALREHMTPDSVCLCLGDGNLLGIAASNMGASKVYCVERNSLTSRIMQEFVEYNRLQDKVMVVSSVDHLDNDILNKVTVVFGEPHFFAALLPWQNIHFWYLKDKLSPMLPNNVVLMPRGATLWAMPIEFEHLWKIRAPLHLVEGFSMTHFDKLIENSCSVSDTLVEPQPLWEYPCKMLGKPFKVMELDFTNNLPGSPVENTGNVRFEGSGTCHGVSVWIDWDLDGDPKHIVSTGPVQPPQINQTVSWDMHTRQGVYFFPEHHPIDSTHPLSFLQYSCSFQPEDGEMHFSFQMITFHELYDMVKIV
;
A
#
# COMPACT_ATOMS: atom_id res chain seq x y z
N MET A 1 -31.57 19.98 -51.48
CA MET A 1 -32.94 19.77 -50.96
C MET A 1 -32.86 19.55 -49.44
N LEU A 2 -32.31 20.51 -48.70
CA LEU A 2 -32.11 20.42 -47.24
C LEU A 2 -32.22 21.81 -46.62
N ALA A 3 -33.45 22.28 -46.49
CA ALA A 3 -33.82 23.38 -45.61
C ALA A 3 -35.24 23.08 -45.14
N ASN A 4 -35.36 22.48 -43.94
CA ASN A 4 -36.54 22.34 -43.06
C ASN A 4 -36.61 20.96 -42.40
N ILE A 5 -35.75 20.72 -41.43
CA ILE A 5 -35.90 19.62 -40.46
C ILE A 5 -35.74 20.23 -39.06
N SER A 6 -36.74 20.06 -38.19
CA SER A 6 -36.81 20.66 -36.86
C SER A 6 -35.80 20.04 -35.87
N ASP A 7 -35.43 20.79 -34.81
CA ASP A 7 -34.42 20.37 -33.83
C ASP A 7 -34.73 19.05 -33.12
N LYS A 8 -36.00 18.64 -33.02
CA LYS A 8 -36.37 17.30 -32.49
C LYS A 8 -35.99 16.14 -33.41
N GLN A 9 -35.87 16.37 -34.71
CA GLN A 9 -35.45 15.35 -35.68
C GLN A 9 -33.92 15.26 -35.81
N ARG A 10 -33.17 16.32 -35.46
CA ARG A 10 -31.70 16.27 -35.35
C ARG A 10 -31.23 15.39 -34.20
N GLY A 11 -31.92 15.42 -33.07
CA GLY A 11 -31.63 14.52 -31.94
C GLY A 11 -31.90 13.05 -32.26
N LEU A 12 -32.93 12.75 -33.05
CA LEU A 12 -33.26 11.38 -33.45
C LEU A 12 -32.28 10.83 -34.50
N VAL A 13 -31.81 11.67 -35.43
CA VAL A 13 -30.76 11.30 -36.41
C VAL A 13 -29.39 11.19 -35.74
N GLY A 14 -29.08 12.05 -34.76
CA GLY A 14 -27.85 11.97 -33.97
C GLY A 14 -27.78 10.75 -33.06
N ALA A 15 -28.90 10.36 -32.42
CA ALA A 15 -28.97 9.13 -31.63
C ALA A 15 -28.94 7.87 -32.52
N LEU A 16 -29.51 7.93 -33.73
CA LEU A 16 -29.43 6.85 -34.71
C LEU A 16 -28.01 6.72 -35.29
N LEU A 17 -27.31 7.83 -35.54
CA LEU A 17 -25.91 7.84 -35.97
C LEU A 17 -24.96 7.36 -34.85
N PHE A 18 -25.20 7.74 -33.58
CA PHE A 18 -24.42 7.25 -32.44
C PHE A 18 -24.68 5.77 -32.14
N ALA A 19 -25.89 5.27 -32.41
CA ALA A 19 -26.21 3.85 -32.33
C ALA A 19 -25.68 3.04 -33.54
N LEU A 20 -25.42 3.70 -34.67
CA LEU A 20 -24.81 3.12 -35.88
C LEU A 20 -23.27 3.25 -35.91
N ASP A 21 -22.68 4.07 -35.02
CA ASP A 21 -21.23 4.26 -34.85
C ASP A 21 -20.61 3.29 -33.84
N GLN A 22 -21.23 2.12 -33.64
CA GLN A 22 -20.43 0.97 -33.22
C GLN A 22 -19.61 0.54 -34.44
N SER A 23 -18.35 0.98 -34.48
CA SER A 23 -17.38 0.45 -35.41
C SER A 23 -17.32 -1.07 -35.24
N VAL A 24 -17.83 -1.81 -36.22
CA VAL A 24 -17.54 -3.23 -36.33
C VAL A 24 -16.07 -3.31 -36.70
N LYS A 25 -15.22 -3.65 -35.74
CA LYS A 25 -13.82 -3.99 -36.01
C LYS A 25 -13.81 -5.24 -36.88
N ALA A 26 -13.64 -5.06 -38.19
CA ALA A 26 -13.49 -6.15 -39.15
C ALA A 26 -12.02 -6.53 -39.38
N SER A 27 -11.13 -6.27 -38.41
CA SER A 27 -9.71 -6.65 -38.47
C SER A 27 -9.45 -8.05 -37.95
N ASP A 28 -10.31 -8.55 -37.05
CA ASP A 28 -10.09 -9.80 -36.31
C ASP A 28 -11.04 -10.88 -36.85
N LEU A 29 -10.54 -12.11 -37.03
CA LEU A 29 -11.32 -13.26 -37.57
C LEU A 29 -12.36 -13.82 -36.58
N GLU A 30 -12.77 -13.04 -35.58
CA GLU A 30 -13.64 -13.45 -34.46
C GLU A 30 -14.91 -12.62 -34.39
N LEU A 31 -16.05 -13.29 -34.15
CA LEU A 31 -17.33 -12.65 -33.96
C LEU A 31 -17.47 -12.19 -32.49
N HIS A 32 -17.93 -10.95 -32.27
CA HIS A 32 -18.25 -10.50 -30.91
C HIS A 32 -19.47 -11.25 -30.34
N PRO A 33 -19.42 -11.72 -29.07
CA PRO A 33 -20.54 -12.42 -28.46
C PRO A 33 -21.75 -11.50 -28.24
N PRO A 34 -22.97 -11.96 -28.55
CA PRO A 34 -24.19 -11.20 -28.28
C PRO A 34 -24.41 -11.00 -26.77
N LYS A 35 -24.96 -9.84 -26.40
CA LYS A 35 -25.29 -9.53 -25.00
C LYS A 35 -26.57 -10.24 -24.58
N HIS A 36 -26.48 -11.11 -23.57
CA HIS A 36 -27.63 -11.83 -23.04
C HIS A 36 -28.24 -11.14 -21.80
N PRO A 37 -29.57 -11.25 -21.58
CA PRO A 37 -30.26 -10.67 -20.43
C PRO A 37 -30.15 -11.57 -19.20
N TRP A 38 -28.95 -11.68 -18.64
CA TRP A 38 -28.72 -12.48 -17.42
C TRP A 38 -29.55 -11.99 -16.23
N SER A 39 -30.14 -12.91 -15.47
CA SER A 39 -31.00 -12.60 -14.32
C SER A 39 -30.28 -11.80 -13.25
N HIS A 40 -28.97 -12.01 -13.09
CA HIS A 40 -28.10 -11.36 -12.11
C HIS A 40 -27.49 -10.04 -12.57
N LYS A 41 -27.86 -9.51 -13.75
CA LYS A 41 -27.27 -8.27 -14.29
C LYS A 41 -27.72 -7.00 -13.56
N GLY A 42 -28.90 -7.00 -12.92
CA GLY A 42 -29.44 -5.84 -12.22
C GLY A 42 -28.74 -5.53 -10.89
N TYR A 43 -28.76 -4.26 -10.48
CA TYR A 43 -28.17 -3.79 -9.21
C TYR A 43 -28.79 -4.44 -7.97
N PHE A 44 -30.07 -4.82 -8.04
CA PHE A 44 -30.82 -5.49 -6.96
C PHE A 44 -31.09 -6.98 -7.28
N SER A 45 -30.37 -7.53 -8.26
CA SER A 45 -30.58 -8.90 -8.72
C SER A 45 -29.48 -9.82 -8.19
N ALA A 46 -29.90 -10.93 -7.59
CA ALA A 46 -29.05 -12.02 -7.14
C ALA A 46 -28.84 -13.07 -8.24
N LEU A 47 -27.89 -13.98 -8.04
CA LEU A 47 -27.75 -15.16 -8.88
C LEU A 47 -28.92 -16.12 -8.65
N ASP A 48 -29.34 -16.80 -9.72
CA ASP A 48 -30.36 -17.85 -9.62
C ASP A 48 -29.71 -19.13 -9.07
N HIS A 49 -29.86 -19.36 -7.77
CA HIS A 49 -29.27 -20.52 -7.09
C HIS A 49 -29.76 -21.87 -7.62
N ALA A 50 -30.97 -21.95 -8.19
CA ALA A 50 -31.42 -23.18 -8.86
C ALA A 50 -30.65 -23.40 -10.16
N SER A 51 -30.36 -22.33 -10.90
CA SER A 51 -29.49 -22.36 -12.08
C SER A 51 -28.03 -22.67 -11.73
N ILE A 52 -27.52 -22.18 -10.59
CA ILE A 52 -26.20 -22.58 -10.07
C ILE A 52 -26.16 -24.09 -9.79
N ARG A 53 -27.18 -24.66 -9.12
CA ARG A 53 -27.24 -26.10 -8.81
C ARG A 53 -27.27 -26.94 -10.09
N ARG A 54 -28.11 -26.58 -11.05
CA ARG A 54 -28.13 -27.23 -12.37
C ARG A 54 -26.79 -27.07 -13.09
N GLY A 55 -26.19 -25.89 -13.05
CA GLY A 55 -24.89 -25.63 -13.69
C GLY A 55 -23.75 -26.46 -13.09
N TYR A 56 -23.80 -26.75 -11.79
CA TYR A 56 -22.91 -27.72 -11.17
C TYR A 56 -23.11 -29.14 -11.72
N GLU A 57 -24.35 -29.59 -11.92
CA GLU A 57 -24.64 -30.89 -12.55
C GLU A 57 -24.07 -30.95 -13.98
N VAL A 58 -24.19 -29.85 -14.75
CA VAL A 58 -23.55 -29.74 -16.07
C VAL A 58 -22.03 -29.84 -15.97
N TYR A 59 -21.42 -29.09 -15.04
CA TYR A 59 -19.97 -29.15 -14.85
C TYR A 59 -19.53 -30.58 -14.50
N LYS A 60 -20.16 -31.20 -13.50
CA LYS A 60 -19.82 -32.56 -13.01
C LYS A 60 -19.95 -33.61 -14.12
N GLN A 61 -21.03 -33.58 -14.90
CA GLN A 61 -21.34 -34.64 -15.86
C GLN A 61 -20.73 -34.42 -17.24
N VAL A 62 -20.49 -33.17 -17.65
CA VAL A 62 -20.10 -32.83 -19.02
C VAL A 62 -18.73 -32.16 -19.10
N CYS A 63 -18.39 -31.24 -18.18
CA CYS A 63 -17.17 -30.43 -18.29
C CYS A 63 -15.98 -30.99 -17.52
N ALA A 64 -16.21 -31.63 -16.37
CA ALA A 64 -15.18 -32.03 -15.41
C ALA A 64 -14.23 -33.11 -15.95
N ALA A 65 -14.63 -33.84 -17.01
CA ALA A 65 -13.77 -34.81 -17.69
C ALA A 65 -12.60 -34.16 -18.45
N CYS A 66 -12.74 -32.91 -18.88
CA CYS A 66 -11.72 -32.21 -19.65
C CYS A 66 -11.19 -30.97 -18.94
N HIS A 67 -11.98 -30.33 -18.09
CA HIS A 67 -11.65 -29.05 -17.50
C HIS A 67 -11.51 -29.13 -15.98
N SER A 68 -10.40 -28.58 -15.47
CA SER A 68 -10.19 -28.43 -14.03
C SER A 68 -11.01 -27.27 -13.46
N MET A 69 -11.22 -27.30 -12.14
CA MET A 69 -11.76 -26.19 -11.36
C MET A 69 -11.00 -26.11 -10.04
N LYS A 70 -9.71 -25.78 -10.13
CA LYS A 70 -8.75 -25.96 -9.04
C LYS A 70 -8.94 -25.03 -7.84
N TYR A 71 -9.73 -23.97 -7.97
CA TYR A 71 -9.97 -23.00 -6.88
C TYR A 71 -11.30 -23.21 -6.14
N ILE A 72 -12.10 -24.23 -6.50
CA ILE A 72 -13.34 -24.55 -5.81
C ILE A 72 -13.18 -25.84 -4.99
N ALA A 73 -13.45 -25.76 -3.69
CA ALA A 73 -13.54 -26.89 -2.79
C ALA A 73 -15.00 -27.26 -2.51
N TYR A 74 -15.26 -28.51 -2.11
CA TYR A 74 -16.63 -28.98 -1.87
C TYR A 74 -17.37 -28.14 -0.80
N ARG A 75 -16.66 -27.63 0.20
CA ARG A 75 -17.20 -26.71 1.22
C ARG A 75 -17.78 -25.43 0.63
N ASN A 76 -17.32 -24.98 -0.54
CA ASN A 76 -17.80 -23.77 -1.18
C ASN A 76 -19.23 -23.93 -1.73
N LEU A 77 -19.68 -25.16 -1.99
CA LEU A 77 -21.05 -25.43 -2.45
C LEU A 77 -22.09 -25.29 -1.32
N ILE A 78 -21.65 -25.34 -0.06
CA ILE A 78 -22.52 -25.34 1.12
C ILE A 78 -23.23 -24.01 1.24
N GLY A 79 -24.56 -24.05 1.31
CA GLY A 79 -25.39 -22.84 1.42
C GLY A 79 -25.51 -22.06 0.11
N VAL A 80 -24.96 -22.58 -0.99
CA VAL A 80 -25.11 -22.02 -2.33
C VAL A 80 -25.97 -22.93 -3.20
N SER A 81 -25.45 -24.12 -3.53
CA SER A 81 -26.15 -25.10 -4.36
C SER A 81 -26.47 -26.40 -3.60
N HIS A 82 -25.71 -26.70 -2.54
CA HIS A 82 -25.84 -27.92 -1.75
C HIS A 82 -25.99 -27.60 -0.26
N THR A 83 -26.63 -28.50 0.46
CA THR A 83 -26.52 -28.58 1.92
C THR A 83 -25.18 -29.20 2.33
N GLU A 84 -24.77 -29.05 3.59
CA GLU A 84 -23.54 -29.65 4.10
C GLU A 84 -23.53 -31.19 3.93
N VAL A 85 -24.66 -31.85 4.15
CA VAL A 85 -24.80 -33.30 3.99
C VAL A 85 -24.63 -33.71 2.53
N GLU A 86 -25.28 -32.99 1.61
CA GLU A 86 -25.14 -33.26 0.17
C GLU A 86 -23.71 -33.00 -0.32
N ALA A 87 -23.09 -31.88 0.07
CA ALA A 87 -21.72 -31.55 -0.32
C ALA A 87 -20.69 -32.54 0.25
N LYS A 88 -20.96 -33.09 1.44
CA LYS A 88 -20.13 -34.13 2.04
C LYS A 88 -20.26 -35.45 1.31
N ALA A 89 -21.48 -35.88 0.98
CA ALA A 89 -21.72 -37.07 0.19
C ALA A 89 -21.01 -36.97 -1.17
N GLU A 90 -21.09 -35.80 -1.79
CA GLU A 90 -20.43 -35.48 -3.06
C GLU A 90 -18.90 -35.53 -2.97
N ALA A 91 -18.30 -35.04 -1.88
CA ALA A 91 -16.86 -35.14 -1.65
C ALA A 91 -16.41 -36.60 -1.43
N GLU A 92 -17.22 -37.39 -0.72
CA GLU A 92 -16.92 -38.79 -0.40
C GLU A 92 -16.92 -39.72 -1.63
N GLU A 93 -17.54 -39.31 -2.74
CA GLU A 93 -17.51 -40.05 -4.02
C GLU A 93 -16.11 -40.10 -4.66
N VAL A 94 -15.22 -39.17 -4.32
CA VAL A 94 -13.88 -39.06 -4.90
C VAL A 94 -12.83 -39.59 -3.94
N MET A 95 -11.95 -40.46 -4.42
CA MET A 95 -10.79 -40.91 -3.66
C MET A 95 -9.63 -39.92 -3.83
N VAL A 96 -9.26 -39.24 -2.74
CA VAL A 96 -8.19 -38.25 -2.68
C VAL A 96 -6.93 -38.89 -2.12
N LYS A 97 -5.79 -38.67 -2.79
CA LYS A 97 -4.47 -39.07 -2.29
C LYS A 97 -4.03 -38.13 -1.17
N ASP A 98 -3.74 -38.69 0.00
CA ASP A 98 -3.35 -37.98 1.22
C ASP A 98 -2.10 -38.62 1.85
N GLY A 99 -1.47 -37.93 2.79
CA GLY A 99 -0.24 -38.35 3.47
C GLY A 99 0.91 -37.35 3.36
N PRO A 100 2.10 -37.71 3.88
CA PRO A 100 2.45 -39.03 4.42
C PRO A 100 1.83 -39.34 5.79
N ASP A 101 1.57 -40.61 6.06
CA ASP A 101 1.26 -41.12 7.39
C ASP A 101 2.48 -41.11 8.34
N ASP A 102 2.31 -41.52 9.59
CA ASP A 102 3.39 -41.60 10.60
C ASP A 102 4.55 -42.54 10.20
N GLN A 103 4.42 -43.29 9.10
CA GLN A 103 5.45 -44.14 8.52
C GLN A 103 6.02 -43.60 7.19
N GLY A 104 5.61 -42.42 6.75
CA GLY A 104 6.09 -41.80 5.52
C GLY A 104 5.34 -42.20 4.25
N ASN A 105 4.25 -42.97 4.35
CA ASN A 105 3.53 -43.50 3.18
C ASN A 105 2.32 -42.65 2.80
N TYR A 106 2.07 -42.50 1.49
CA TYR A 106 0.84 -41.89 0.96
C TYR A 106 -0.27 -42.94 0.83
N PHE A 107 -1.51 -42.55 1.12
CA PHE A 107 -2.69 -43.41 1.02
C PHE A 107 -3.83 -42.68 0.30
N ASN A 108 -4.88 -43.41 -0.11
CA ASN A 108 -6.08 -42.81 -0.67
C ASN A 108 -7.21 -42.88 0.35
N ARG A 109 -7.97 -41.80 0.49
CA ARG A 109 -9.15 -41.73 1.34
C ARG A 109 -10.34 -41.14 0.59
N PRO A 110 -11.58 -41.38 1.03
CA PRO A 110 -12.72 -40.59 0.59
C PRO A 110 -12.45 -39.09 0.80
N GLY A 111 -12.94 -38.27 -0.13
CA GLY A 111 -12.80 -36.82 -0.06
C GLY A 111 -13.51 -36.23 1.15
N LYS A 112 -12.99 -35.09 1.62
CA LYS A 112 -13.58 -34.29 2.70
C LYS A 112 -13.98 -32.92 2.13
N LEU A 113 -14.83 -32.20 2.86
CA LEU A 113 -15.32 -30.89 2.43
C LEU A 113 -14.23 -29.87 2.09
N SER A 114 -13.05 -29.96 2.70
CA SER A 114 -11.91 -29.07 2.42
C SER A 114 -11.06 -29.47 1.22
N ASP A 115 -11.30 -30.62 0.59
CA ASP A 115 -10.62 -31.01 -0.64
C ASP A 115 -11.17 -30.22 -1.84
N TYR A 116 -10.29 -29.92 -2.79
CA TYR A 116 -10.63 -29.27 -4.05
C TYR A 116 -11.15 -30.27 -5.07
N PHE A 117 -11.89 -29.79 -6.08
CA PHE A 117 -12.33 -30.65 -7.17
C PHE A 117 -11.14 -31.34 -7.86
N PRO A 118 -11.24 -32.65 -8.15
CA PRO A 118 -10.14 -33.39 -8.73
C PRO A 118 -9.79 -32.86 -10.12
N SER A 119 -8.50 -32.78 -10.42
CA SER A 119 -8.04 -32.47 -11.79
C SER A 119 -8.34 -33.67 -12.70
N PRO A 120 -8.87 -33.45 -13.93
CA PRO A 120 -9.10 -34.53 -14.90
C PRO A 120 -7.81 -35.22 -15.34
N TYR A 121 -6.68 -34.51 -15.26
CA TYR A 121 -5.37 -35.00 -15.68
C TYR A 121 -4.34 -34.84 -14.55
N PRO A 122 -3.37 -35.77 -14.44
CA PRO A 122 -2.32 -35.70 -13.42
C PRO A 122 -1.31 -34.55 -13.66
N ASN A 123 -1.13 -34.12 -14.91
CA ASN A 123 -0.25 -33.02 -15.32
C ASN A 123 -0.68 -32.46 -16.70
N GLU A 124 -0.05 -31.35 -17.10
CA GLU A 124 -0.37 -30.63 -18.34
C GLU A 124 -0.07 -31.46 -19.60
N GLU A 125 1.01 -32.23 -19.58
CA GLU A 125 1.45 -33.06 -20.70
C GLU A 125 0.44 -34.18 -20.98
N ALA A 126 -0.10 -34.80 -19.93
CA ALA A 126 -1.19 -35.77 -20.05
C ALA A 126 -2.47 -35.11 -20.60
N ALA A 127 -2.78 -33.88 -20.16
CA ALA A 127 -3.91 -33.13 -20.69
C ALA A 127 -3.75 -32.82 -22.17
N ARG A 128 -2.57 -32.36 -22.61
CA ARG A 128 -2.26 -32.11 -24.02
C ARG A 128 -2.30 -33.38 -24.86
N ALA A 129 -1.76 -34.48 -24.35
CA ALA A 129 -1.80 -35.77 -25.05
C ALA A 129 -3.24 -36.26 -25.27
N ALA A 130 -4.12 -36.07 -24.28
CA ALA A 130 -5.53 -36.47 -24.36
C ALA A 130 -6.39 -35.56 -25.26
N ASN A 131 -5.96 -34.32 -25.50
CA ASN A 131 -6.76 -33.28 -26.20
C ASN A 131 -6.07 -32.77 -27.47
N ASN A 132 -5.45 -33.67 -28.26
CA ASN A 132 -4.84 -33.34 -29.56
C ASN A 132 -3.80 -32.20 -29.50
N GLY A 133 -3.02 -32.13 -28.43
CA GLY A 133 -2.00 -31.11 -28.18
C GLY A 133 -2.52 -29.83 -27.49
N ALA A 134 -3.84 -29.67 -27.37
CA ALA A 134 -4.46 -28.54 -26.69
C ALA A 134 -4.50 -28.76 -25.17
N TYR A 135 -4.33 -27.69 -24.39
CA TYR A 135 -4.50 -27.74 -22.95
C TYR A 135 -5.84 -27.09 -22.57
N PRO A 136 -6.81 -27.86 -22.04
CA PRO A 136 -8.09 -27.30 -21.62
C PRO A 136 -7.92 -26.26 -20.52
N PRO A 137 -8.58 -25.09 -20.61
CA PRO A 137 -8.50 -24.07 -19.58
C PRO A 137 -9.15 -24.53 -18.27
N ASP A 138 -8.61 -24.05 -17.15
CA ASP A 138 -9.26 -24.14 -15.85
C ASP A 138 -10.48 -23.22 -15.81
N LEU A 139 -11.60 -23.73 -15.30
CA LEU A 139 -12.88 -23.05 -15.33
C LEU A 139 -13.18 -22.21 -14.09
N SER A 140 -12.34 -22.23 -13.05
CA SER A 140 -12.65 -21.52 -11.79
C SER A 140 -12.84 -20.01 -11.96
N LEU A 141 -12.12 -19.37 -12.89
CA LEU A 141 -12.17 -17.91 -13.12
C LEU A 141 -12.54 -17.55 -14.57
N ILE A 142 -13.07 -18.49 -15.35
CA ILE A 142 -13.15 -18.36 -16.81
C ILE A 142 -14.04 -17.22 -17.28
N THR A 143 -15.10 -16.88 -16.54
CA THR A 143 -15.99 -15.76 -16.88
C THR A 143 -15.37 -14.40 -16.60
N LEU A 144 -14.33 -14.31 -15.76
CA LEU A 144 -13.53 -13.09 -15.58
C LEU A 144 -12.34 -13.05 -16.55
N ALA A 145 -11.80 -14.20 -16.90
CA ALA A 145 -10.63 -14.34 -17.78
C ALA A 145 -10.94 -14.22 -19.29
N ARG A 146 -12.20 -14.00 -19.67
CA ARG A 146 -12.63 -13.90 -21.07
C ARG A 146 -13.39 -12.61 -21.32
N HIS A 147 -13.09 -11.97 -22.45
CA HIS A 147 -13.80 -10.77 -22.89
C HIS A 147 -15.31 -11.06 -22.95
N GLY A 148 -16.15 -10.10 -22.55
CA GLY A 148 -17.61 -10.31 -22.51
C GLY A 148 -18.11 -11.30 -21.46
N GLY A 149 -17.22 -11.96 -20.70
CA GLY A 149 -17.54 -12.82 -19.58
C GLY A 149 -18.50 -13.96 -19.91
N GLU A 150 -19.57 -14.12 -19.13
CA GLU A 150 -20.57 -15.17 -19.35
C GLU A 150 -21.27 -15.10 -20.73
N ASP A 151 -21.33 -13.92 -21.37
CA ASP A 151 -21.83 -13.78 -22.74
C ASP A 151 -20.93 -14.54 -23.73
N TYR A 152 -19.61 -14.44 -23.56
CA TYR A 152 -18.64 -15.13 -24.41
C TYR A 152 -18.69 -16.64 -24.23
N VAL A 153 -18.71 -17.10 -22.97
CA VAL A 153 -18.77 -18.54 -22.68
C VAL A 153 -20.04 -19.16 -23.23
N PHE A 154 -21.18 -18.46 -23.12
CA PHE A 154 -22.45 -18.92 -23.69
C PHE A 154 -22.39 -19.00 -25.22
N ALA A 155 -21.89 -17.95 -25.87
CA ALA A 155 -21.76 -17.90 -27.32
C ALA A 155 -20.79 -18.97 -27.85
N LEU A 156 -19.67 -19.18 -27.17
CA LEU A 156 -18.70 -20.24 -27.49
C LEU A 156 -19.34 -21.63 -27.41
N LEU A 157 -20.10 -21.92 -26.34
CA LEU A 157 -20.70 -23.24 -26.13
C LEU A 157 -21.85 -23.54 -27.10
N THR A 158 -22.53 -22.51 -27.62
CA THR A 158 -23.71 -22.65 -28.50
C THR A 158 -23.44 -22.33 -29.97
N GLY A 159 -22.27 -21.80 -30.30
CA GLY A 159 -21.94 -21.25 -31.63
C GLY A 159 -21.29 -22.21 -32.63
N TYR A 160 -21.17 -23.51 -32.34
CA TYR A 160 -20.56 -24.48 -33.26
C TYR A 160 -21.34 -24.59 -34.58
N CYS A 161 -20.65 -24.48 -35.71
CA CYS A 161 -21.24 -24.60 -37.05
C CYS A 161 -20.21 -25.08 -38.09
N ASP A 162 -20.68 -25.39 -39.31
CA ASP A 162 -19.79 -25.76 -40.41
C ASP A 162 -18.89 -24.58 -40.83
N PRO A 163 -17.61 -24.83 -41.16
CA PRO A 163 -16.69 -23.78 -41.58
C PRO A 163 -17.17 -23.08 -42.86
N PRO A 164 -17.15 -21.74 -42.95
CA PRO A 164 -17.46 -21.02 -44.17
C PRO A 164 -16.43 -21.33 -45.27
N ALA A 165 -16.82 -21.10 -46.52
CA ALA A 165 -15.96 -21.34 -47.67
C ALA A 165 -14.62 -20.59 -47.55
N GLY A 166 -13.51 -21.32 -47.62
CA GLY A 166 -12.14 -20.78 -47.52
C GLY A 166 -11.41 -21.07 -46.21
N ILE A 167 -12.09 -21.58 -45.17
CA ILE A 167 -11.45 -22.00 -43.91
C ILE A 167 -11.13 -23.50 -43.98
N VAL A 168 -9.85 -23.84 -43.83
CA VAL A 168 -9.37 -25.23 -43.78
C VAL A 168 -8.97 -25.55 -42.33
N LEU A 169 -9.72 -26.46 -41.71
CA LEU A 169 -9.43 -26.94 -40.35
C LEU A 169 -8.41 -28.09 -40.39
N ARG A 170 -7.56 -28.18 -39.37
CA ARG A 170 -6.70 -29.35 -39.18
C ARG A 170 -7.51 -30.52 -38.65
N GLU A 171 -7.01 -31.73 -38.85
CA GLU A 171 -7.63 -32.94 -38.30
C GLU A 171 -7.80 -32.81 -36.78
N GLY A 172 -9.01 -33.07 -36.28
CA GLY A 172 -9.37 -32.92 -34.86
C GLY A 172 -9.78 -31.51 -34.42
N GLN A 173 -9.86 -30.52 -35.32
CA GLN A 173 -10.39 -29.17 -35.03
C GLN A 173 -11.82 -28.98 -35.54
N TYR A 174 -12.55 -28.08 -34.88
CA TYR A 174 -13.92 -27.70 -35.17
C TYR A 174 -14.01 -26.21 -35.43
N TYR A 175 -15.01 -25.79 -36.21
CA TYR A 175 -15.23 -24.37 -36.45
C TYR A 175 -16.16 -23.76 -35.39
N ASN A 176 -15.73 -22.64 -34.82
CA ASN A 176 -16.53 -21.83 -33.93
C ASN A 176 -16.24 -20.33 -34.18
N PRO A 177 -17.23 -19.54 -34.62
CA PRO A 177 -17.01 -18.15 -35.02
C PRO A 177 -16.64 -17.23 -33.85
N TYR A 178 -16.88 -17.65 -32.60
CA TYR A 178 -16.52 -16.89 -31.40
C TYR A 178 -15.14 -17.27 -30.83
N PHE A 179 -14.46 -18.27 -31.41
CA PHE A 179 -13.12 -18.68 -30.99
C PHE A 179 -12.04 -18.03 -31.86
N VAL A 180 -10.89 -17.71 -31.26
CA VAL A 180 -9.76 -17.08 -31.94
C VAL A 180 -9.33 -17.86 -33.18
N GLY A 181 -9.38 -17.20 -34.34
CA GLY A 181 -9.06 -17.81 -35.64
C GLY A 181 -10.05 -18.87 -36.13
N GLY A 182 -11.21 -19.01 -35.47
CA GLY A 182 -12.30 -19.90 -35.85
C GLY A 182 -12.06 -21.39 -35.62
N ALA A 183 -10.83 -21.83 -35.36
CA ALA A 183 -10.48 -23.24 -35.25
C ALA A 183 -10.22 -23.66 -33.78
N ILE A 184 -11.18 -24.36 -33.19
CA ILE A 184 -11.11 -24.83 -31.79
C ILE A 184 -10.84 -26.34 -31.73
N SER A 185 -9.99 -26.78 -30.79
CA SER A 185 -9.68 -28.22 -30.59
C SER A 185 -10.69 -28.93 -29.69
N MET A 186 -11.60 -28.18 -29.07
CA MET A 186 -12.71 -28.69 -28.29
C MET A 186 -13.88 -29.03 -29.23
N ALA A 187 -14.37 -30.26 -29.16
CA ALA A 187 -15.61 -30.63 -29.85
C ALA A 187 -16.82 -30.01 -29.16
N GLN A 188 -17.94 -29.89 -29.88
CA GLN A 188 -19.19 -29.46 -29.27
C GLN A 188 -19.61 -30.44 -28.16
N ALA A 189 -19.58 -29.98 -26.92
CA ALA A 189 -19.93 -30.80 -25.75
C ALA A 189 -21.41 -30.71 -25.38
N LEU A 190 -22.11 -29.63 -25.77
CA LEU A 190 -23.49 -29.37 -25.38
C LEU A 190 -24.47 -29.60 -26.55
N TYR A 191 -25.38 -30.54 -26.36
CA TYR A 191 -26.51 -30.84 -27.24
C TYR A 191 -27.80 -31.00 -26.41
N ASN A 192 -28.95 -31.03 -27.06
CA ASN A 192 -30.21 -31.30 -26.36
C ASN A 192 -30.16 -32.68 -25.70
N GLU A 193 -30.62 -32.77 -24.45
CA GLU A 193 -30.70 -34.01 -23.66
C GLU A 193 -29.31 -34.62 -23.33
N VAL A 194 -28.25 -33.79 -23.27
CA VAL A 194 -26.89 -34.23 -22.88
C VAL A 194 -26.80 -34.73 -21.43
N LEU A 195 -27.72 -34.31 -20.56
CA LEU A 195 -27.90 -34.82 -19.20
C LEU A 195 -29.37 -34.70 -18.78
N GLU A 196 -29.73 -35.40 -17.70
CA GLU A 196 -31.03 -35.25 -17.06
C GLU A 196 -30.85 -34.46 -15.75
N TYR A 197 -31.51 -33.31 -15.64
CA TYR A 197 -31.45 -32.52 -14.41
C TYR A 197 -32.22 -33.19 -13.28
N SER A 198 -31.67 -33.15 -12.07
CA SER A 198 -32.31 -33.73 -10.88
C SER A 198 -33.67 -33.11 -10.54
N ASP A 199 -33.91 -31.87 -10.98
CA ASP A 199 -35.16 -31.11 -10.77
C ASP A 199 -36.20 -31.28 -11.89
N GLY A 200 -35.90 -32.07 -12.92
CA GLY A 200 -36.80 -32.32 -14.07
C GLY A 200 -36.85 -31.20 -15.11
N THR A 201 -35.97 -30.19 -15.04
CA THR A 201 -35.85 -29.16 -16.06
C THR A 201 -35.46 -29.77 -17.42
N PRO A 202 -36.08 -29.35 -18.54
CA PRO A 202 -35.65 -29.83 -19.86
C PRO A 202 -34.23 -29.38 -20.23
N ALA A 203 -33.33 -30.34 -20.46
CA ALA A 203 -31.92 -30.08 -20.81
C ALA A 203 -31.72 -29.71 -22.29
N THR A 204 -32.34 -28.62 -22.75
CA THR A 204 -32.02 -28.06 -24.08
C THR A 204 -30.61 -27.48 -24.09
N ALA A 205 -29.91 -27.50 -25.23
CA ALA A 205 -28.52 -27.03 -25.33
C ALA A 205 -28.33 -25.60 -24.79
N SER A 206 -29.27 -24.68 -25.08
CA SER A 206 -29.26 -23.33 -24.54
C SER A 206 -29.53 -23.26 -23.03
N GLN A 207 -30.38 -24.15 -22.49
CA GLN A 207 -30.62 -24.22 -21.05
C GLN A 207 -29.39 -24.75 -20.30
N VAL A 208 -28.76 -25.79 -20.84
CA VAL A 208 -27.50 -26.37 -20.31
C VAL A 208 -26.37 -25.34 -20.35
N ALA A 209 -26.21 -24.63 -21.47
CA ALA A 209 -25.25 -23.54 -21.60
C ALA A 209 -25.53 -22.39 -20.63
N LYS A 210 -26.81 -22.02 -20.43
CA LYS A 210 -27.19 -20.97 -19.47
C LYS A 210 -26.82 -21.37 -18.04
N ASP A 211 -27.22 -22.56 -17.62
CA ASP A 211 -27.00 -23.01 -16.24
C ASP A 211 -25.51 -23.16 -15.93
N VAL A 212 -24.70 -23.75 -16.83
CA VAL A 212 -23.25 -23.84 -16.62
C VAL A 212 -22.60 -22.45 -16.59
N CYS A 213 -23.00 -21.51 -17.45
CA CYS A 213 -22.50 -20.13 -17.38
C CYS A 213 -22.86 -19.44 -16.05
N THR A 214 -24.07 -19.66 -15.51
CA THR A 214 -24.46 -19.12 -14.20
C THR A 214 -23.65 -19.75 -13.06
N PHE A 215 -23.37 -21.06 -13.11
CA PHE A 215 -22.47 -21.71 -12.16
C PHE A 215 -21.03 -21.19 -12.26
N LEU A 216 -20.50 -20.99 -13.47
CA LEU A 216 -19.16 -20.46 -13.68
C LEU A 216 -19.04 -18.99 -13.24
N LYS A 217 -20.10 -18.20 -13.41
CA LYS A 217 -20.18 -16.83 -12.88
C LYS A 217 -20.09 -16.83 -11.35
N TRP A 218 -20.83 -17.73 -10.70
CA TRP A 218 -20.73 -17.91 -9.26
C TRP A 218 -19.35 -18.40 -8.83
N ALA A 219 -18.76 -19.38 -9.53
CA ALA A 219 -17.44 -19.90 -9.20
C ALA A 219 -16.35 -18.83 -9.30
N ALA A 220 -16.45 -17.93 -10.28
CA ALA A 220 -15.51 -16.84 -10.45
C ALA A 220 -15.73 -15.68 -9.47
N GLU A 221 -16.97 -15.45 -9.02
CA GLU A 221 -17.35 -14.41 -8.07
C GLU A 221 -18.28 -14.93 -6.96
N PRO A 222 -17.80 -15.79 -6.03
CA PRO A 222 -18.65 -16.40 -4.99
C PRO A 222 -19.31 -15.37 -4.06
N GLU A 223 -18.70 -14.18 -3.93
CA GLU A 223 -19.17 -13.06 -3.13
C GLU A 223 -20.15 -12.12 -3.87
N HIS A 224 -20.49 -12.39 -5.13
CA HIS A 224 -21.32 -11.51 -5.97
C HIS A 224 -22.58 -10.98 -5.26
N ASP A 225 -23.38 -11.88 -4.69
CA ASP A 225 -24.63 -11.52 -4.03
C ASP A 225 -24.40 -10.83 -2.68
N GLN A 226 -23.33 -11.20 -1.97
CA GLN A 226 -22.96 -10.55 -0.71
C GLN A 226 -22.52 -9.10 -0.92
N ARG A 227 -21.72 -8.84 -1.96
CA ARG A 227 -21.31 -7.47 -2.32
C ARG A 227 -22.52 -6.58 -2.64
N LYS A 228 -23.48 -7.09 -3.42
CA LYS A 228 -24.72 -6.35 -3.71
C LYS A 228 -25.58 -6.13 -2.47
N LEU A 229 -25.71 -7.14 -1.61
CA LEU A 229 -26.46 -7.03 -0.35
C LEU A 229 -25.81 -6.02 0.60
N MET A 230 -24.48 -6.01 0.71
CA MET A 230 -23.74 -5.04 1.49
C MET A 230 -23.96 -3.62 0.96
N CYS A 231 -23.91 -3.43 -0.36
CA CYS A 231 -24.23 -2.14 -0.99
C CYS A 231 -25.64 -1.66 -0.58
N ILE A 232 -26.66 -2.53 -0.68
CA ILE A 232 -28.04 -2.20 -0.26
C ILE A 232 -28.14 -1.88 1.25
N LYS A 233 -27.46 -2.65 2.10
CA LYS A 233 -27.45 -2.44 3.55
C LYS A 233 -26.79 -1.11 3.92
N ILE A 234 -25.66 -0.77 3.30
CA ILE A 234 -24.96 0.49 3.49
C ILE A 234 -25.85 1.66 3.04
N SER A 235 -26.52 1.55 1.89
CA SER A 235 -27.47 2.57 1.43
C SER A 235 -28.60 2.83 2.45
N ARG A 236 -29.16 1.77 3.06
CA ARG A 236 -30.22 1.90 4.08
C ARG A 236 -29.75 2.44 5.43
N VAL A 237 -28.54 2.08 5.86
CA VAL A 237 -27.93 2.62 7.09
C VAL A 237 -27.64 4.12 6.92
N ASN A 238 -27.22 4.53 5.71
CA ASN A 238 -27.01 5.93 5.38
C ASN A 238 -28.33 6.72 5.38
N GLU A 239 -29.43 6.11 4.90
CA GLU A 239 -30.78 6.71 4.96
C GLU A 239 -31.30 6.88 6.40
N GLN A 240 -31.02 5.91 7.29
CA GLN A 240 -31.34 6.02 8.72
C GLN A 240 -30.48 7.05 9.47
N LEU A 241 -29.20 7.19 9.09
CA LEU A 241 -28.32 8.26 9.59
C LEU A 241 -28.81 9.62 9.10
N GLN A 242 -29.15 9.78 7.82
CA GLN A 242 -29.76 11.00 7.29
C GLN A 242 -31.08 11.36 7.98
N HIS A 243 -31.93 10.37 8.32
CA HIS A 243 -33.16 10.62 9.07
C HIS A 243 -32.88 11.07 10.52
N LYS A 244 -31.83 10.55 11.18
CA LYS A 244 -31.37 11.06 12.49
C LYS A 244 -30.80 12.48 12.39
N TYR A 245 -29.97 12.77 11.39
CA TYR A 245 -29.43 14.12 11.15
C TYR A 245 -30.51 15.15 10.77
N MET A 246 -31.53 14.76 10.00
CA MET A 246 -32.69 15.61 9.66
C MET A 246 -33.64 15.82 10.84
N THR A 247 -33.73 14.87 11.78
CA THR A 247 -34.54 15.04 13.00
C THR A 247 -33.86 16.00 13.98
N VAL A 248 -32.52 15.96 14.07
CA VAL A 248 -31.71 16.96 14.79
C VAL A 248 -31.79 18.32 14.11
N GLY A 249 -31.73 18.39 12.77
CA GLY A 249 -31.90 19.62 12.00
C GLY A 249 -33.30 20.25 12.11
N ARG A 250 -34.38 19.44 12.20
CA ARG A 250 -35.74 19.93 12.47
C ARG A 250 -35.92 20.44 13.91
N ALA A 251 -35.24 19.83 14.89
CA ALA A 251 -35.22 20.35 16.26
C ALA A 251 -34.52 21.72 16.35
N VAL A 252 -33.44 21.91 15.58
CA VAL A 252 -32.73 23.21 15.46
C VAL A 252 -33.60 24.26 14.74
N CYS A 253 -34.38 23.88 13.71
CA CYS A 253 -35.33 24.78 13.04
C CYS A 253 -36.57 25.16 13.88
N HIS A 254 -37.00 24.32 14.83
CA HIS A 254 -38.11 24.68 15.72
C HIS A 254 -37.68 25.58 16.89
N LEU A 255 -36.41 25.52 17.29
CA LEU A 255 -35.83 26.38 18.33
C LEU A 255 -35.49 27.79 17.84
N THR A 256 -35.31 28.00 16.54
CA THR A 256 -35.14 29.34 15.94
C THR A 256 -36.45 30.13 15.83
N GLY A 257 -37.60 29.44 15.68
CA GLY A 257 -38.92 30.10 15.70
C GLY A 257 -39.41 30.55 17.09
N LEU A 258 -38.87 29.95 18.17
CA LEU A 258 -39.26 30.32 19.54
C LEU A 258 -38.61 31.62 20.02
N LYS A 259 -37.47 32.03 19.46
CA LYS A 259 -36.82 33.33 19.77
C LYS A 259 -37.62 34.52 19.22
N ASP A 260 -38.22 34.37 18.04
CA ASP A 260 -39.06 35.42 17.45
C ASP A 260 -40.41 35.55 18.18
N ALA A 261 -40.99 34.43 18.63
CA ALA A 261 -42.23 34.45 19.43
C ALA A 261 -42.03 35.01 20.86
N LEU A 262 -40.84 34.84 21.45
CA LEU A 262 -40.50 35.36 22.79
C LEU A 262 -40.22 36.87 22.79
N GLN A 263 -39.88 37.47 21.64
CA GLN A 263 -39.74 38.92 21.49
C GLN A 263 -41.12 39.60 21.36
N ASP A 264 -42.07 38.99 20.64
CA ASP A 264 -43.45 39.48 20.52
C ASP A 264 -44.22 39.43 21.86
N ILE A 265 -43.92 38.46 22.74
CA ILE A 265 -44.52 38.36 24.08
C ILE A 265 -43.96 39.45 25.02
N ARG A 266 -42.70 39.85 24.87
CA ARG A 266 -42.07 40.92 25.69
C ARG A 266 -42.67 42.31 25.44
N ASP A 267 -43.26 42.55 24.27
CA ASP A 267 -43.91 43.82 23.94
C ASP A 267 -45.37 43.93 24.44
N THR A 268 -45.90 42.89 25.11
CA THR A 268 -47.29 42.88 25.65
C THR A 268 -47.41 43.11 27.16
N GLY A 269 -46.30 43.35 27.87
CA GLY A 269 -46.34 43.82 29.27
C GLY A 269 -46.93 42.83 30.29
N ILE A 270 -46.72 41.52 30.10
CA ILE A 270 -47.13 40.48 31.06
C ILE A 270 -45.90 39.99 31.83
N ASP A 271 -45.65 40.60 32.99
CA ASP A 271 -44.69 40.10 33.99
C ASP A 271 -45.32 38.96 34.80
N VAL A 272 -45.25 37.71 34.33
CA VAL A 272 -45.23 36.55 35.24
C VAL A 272 -44.52 35.36 34.56
N ILE A 273 -43.56 34.77 35.29
CA ILE A 273 -42.89 33.47 35.09
C ILE A 273 -41.65 33.48 34.16
N LEU A 274 -40.58 34.11 34.65
CA LEU A 274 -39.19 33.78 34.29
C LEU A 274 -38.60 33.00 35.47
N ASP A 275 -38.48 31.67 35.36
CA ASP A 275 -37.48 30.95 36.18
C ASP A 275 -36.96 29.61 35.60
N GLU A 276 -37.37 29.19 34.39
CA GLU A 276 -36.84 27.93 33.78
C GLU A 276 -36.07 28.12 32.47
N ALA A 277 -35.93 29.34 31.95
CA ALA A 277 -35.26 29.59 30.66
C ALA A 277 -33.75 29.94 30.77
N SER A 278 -33.19 30.10 31.98
CA SER A 278 -31.78 30.49 32.17
C SER A 278 -30.77 29.33 32.09
N ASN A 279 -31.18 28.07 32.11
CA ASN A 279 -30.24 26.94 32.19
C ASN A 279 -29.93 26.23 30.86
N ILE A 280 -30.47 26.71 29.72
CA ILE A 280 -30.23 26.06 28.41
C ILE A 280 -29.45 26.98 27.43
N CYS A 281 -29.26 28.26 27.74
CA CYS A 281 -28.62 29.22 26.84
C CYS A 281 -27.14 29.54 27.18
N ALA A 282 -26.40 28.59 27.76
CA ALA A 282 -25.00 28.78 28.14
C ALA A 282 -23.97 27.95 27.34
N ALA A 283 -24.37 27.21 26.30
CA ALA A 283 -23.45 26.27 25.62
C ALA A 283 -23.23 26.50 24.11
N THR A 284 -23.86 27.48 23.47
CA THR A 284 -23.70 27.69 22.02
C THR A 284 -23.88 29.15 21.64
N SER A 285 -23.02 30.02 22.18
CA SER A 285 -22.90 31.40 21.74
C SER A 285 -21.42 31.79 21.75
N LEU A 286 -20.69 31.38 20.71
CA LEU A 286 -19.45 31.98 20.22
C LEU A 286 -18.98 31.12 19.03
N GLU A 287 -19.65 31.24 17.87
CA GLU A 287 -19.05 30.88 16.55
C GLU A 287 -19.97 31.12 15.34
N ILE A 288 -21.22 31.58 15.54
CA ILE A 288 -22.11 31.92 14.41
C ILE A 288 -22.47 33.40 14.43
N ASP A 289 -21.46 34.27 14.61
CA ASP A 289 -21.62 35.72 14.40
C ASP A 289 -20.75 36.27 13.25
N CYS A 290 -20.00 35.43 12.53
CA CYS A 290 -19.18 35.88 11.39
C CYS A 290 -19.72 35.52 9.99
N PHE A 291 -20.86 34.81 9.87
CA PHE A 291 -21.28 34.28 8.56
C PHE A 291 -22.52 34.95 7.93
N PHE A 292 -23.21 35.86 8.62
CA PHE A 292 -24.45 36.46 8.10
C PHE A 292 -24.54 37.98 8.26
N GLU A 293 -23.50 38.71 7.85
CA GLU A 293 -23.62 40.16 7.57
C GLU A 293 -23.75 40.53 6.08
N GLU A 294 -23.63 39.59 5.13
CA GLU A 294 -23.67 39.96 3.71
C GLU A 294 -24.98 39.68 2.95
N LYS A 295 -25.99 39.07 3.60
CA LYS A 295 -27.28 38.76 2.92
C LYS A 295 -28.52 39.41 3.53
N ARG A 296 -28.35 40.50 4.27
CA ARG A 296 -29.46 41.40 4.66
C ARG A 296 -29.64 42.58 3.69
N ALA A 297 -29.71 42.31 2.39
CA ALA A 297 -30.14 43.32 1.43
C ALA A 297 -30.68 42.71 0.12
N LYS A 298 -31.88 42.11 0.13
CA LYS A 298 -32.85 42.14 -1.00
C LYS A 298 -34.19 41.47 -0.66
N LYS A 299 -35.10 42.32 -0.17
CA LYS A 299 -36.54 42.47 -0.50
C LYS A 299 -37.39 41.22 -0.85
N ARG A 300 -38.37 40.98 0.04
CA ARG A 300 -39.70 40.38 -0.19
C ARG A 300 -40.26 40.63 -1.60
N LYS A 301 -40.63 39.57 -2.34
CA LYS A 301 -41.72 39.59 -3.35
C LYS A 301 -42.24 38.18 -3.67
N ARG A 302 -43.51 38.13 -4.05
CA ARG A 302 -44.39 36.99 -4.37
C ARG A 302 -43.78 36.00 -5.37
N LEU A 303 -43.94 34.70 -5.09
CA LEU A 303 -43.63 33.57 -5.98
C LEU A 303 -44.39 33.67 -7.32
N THR A 304 -43.67 33.50 -8.42
CA THR A 304 -44.19 33.27 -9.77
C THR A 304 -43.49 32.04 -10.39
N LEU A 305 -44.16 31.39 -11.34
CA LEU A 305 -43.84 30.09 -11.96
C LEU A 305 -42.41 29.88 -12.50
N GLU A 306 -41.57 30.92 -12.58
CA GLU A 306 -40.13 30.84 -12.92
C GLU A 306 -39.29 30.20 -11.79
N GLU A 307 -39.71 30.27 -10.53
CA GLU A 307 -38.97 29.65 -9.41
C GLU A 307 -39.05 28.10 -9.39
N SER A 308 -39.91 27.50 -10.24
CA SER A 308 -39.97 26.03 -10.37
C SER A 308 -38.78 25.44 -11.15
N GLU A 309 -38.18 26.20 -12.07
CA GLU A 309 -36.96 25.77 -12.77
C GLU A 309 -35.72 25.95 -11.88
N ASP A 310 -35.64 27.02 -11.08
CA ASP A 310 -34.56 27.21 -10.10
C ASP A 310 -34.63 26.19 -8.97
N THR A 311 -35.82 25.73 -8.57
CA THR A 311 -35.95 24.65 -7.58
C THR A 311 -35.51 23.30 -8.17
N LEU A 312 -35.77 23.04 -9.46
CA LEU A 312 -35.31 21.84 -10.18
C LEU A 312 -33.81 21.87 -10.50
N ILE A 313 -33.24 23.04 -10.78
CA ILE A 313 -31.80 23.26 -10.92
C ILE A 313 -31.12 23.09 -9.57
N ASN A 314 -31.66 23.64 -8.49
CA ASN A 314 -31.14 23.42 -7.13
C ASN A 314 -31.32 21.97 -6.69
N LEU A 315 -32.39 21.26 -7.07
CA LEU A 315 -32.52 19.83 -6.79
C LEU A 315 -31.54 18.99 -7.62
N ARG A 316 -31.27 19.36 -8.89
CA ARG A 316 -30.23 18.74 -9.73
C ARG A 316 -28.83 19.04 -9.23
N LEU A 317 -28.58 20.25 -8.73
CA LEU A 317 -27.31 20.64 -8.13
C LEU A 317 -27.13 19.95 -6.79
N LEU A 318 -28.19 19.85 -5.97
CA LEU A 318 -28.17 19.09 -4.71
C LEU A 318 -28.03 17.60 -4.98
N ILE A 319 -28.68 17.04 -6.00
CA ILE A 319 -28.50 15.65 -6.45
C ILE A 319 -27.09 15.46 -7.04
N GLN A 320 -26.51 16.42 -7.77
CA GLN A 320 -25.12 16.36 -8.24
C GLN A 320 -24.10 16.52 -7.12
N ILE A 321 -24.37 17.36 -6.11
CA ILE A 321 -23.55 17.52 -4.91
C ILE A 321 -23.67 16.27 -4.01
N THR A 322 -24.85 15.66 -3.96
CA THR A 322 -25.09 14.42 -3.20
C THR A 322 -24.52 13.21 -3.94
N LEU A 323 -24.59 13.16 -5.28
CA LEU A 323 -23.97 12.12 -6.11
C LEU A 323 -22.45 12.28 -6.20
N ARG A 324 -21.90 13.51 -6.20
CA ARG A 324 -20.45 13.74 -6.03
C ARG A 324 -19.96 13.32 -4.65
N ARG A 325 -20.79 13.46 -3.61
CA ARG A 325 -20.53 12.91 -2.26
C ARG A 325 -20.77 11.39 -2.15
N MET A 326 -21.16 10.70 -3.22
CA MET A 326 -21.36 9.24 -3.24
C MET A 326 -20.18 8.48 -3.84
N ASN A 327 -19.16 9.17 -4.34
CA ASN A 327 -17.92 8.56 -4.78
C ASN A 327 -16.86 8.86 -3.74
N THR A 328 -16.45 7.82 -3.03
CA THR A 328 -15.53 7.92 -1.91
C THR A 328 -14.62 6.70 -1.98
N VAL A 329 -13.33 6.90 -1.69
CA VAL A 329 -12.36 5.80 -1.66
C VAL A 329 -12.04 5.46 -0.21
N PHE A 330 -11.69 4.20 0.01
CA PHE A 330 -11.25 3.72 1.31
C PHE A 330 -9.74 3.66 1.32
N THR A 331 -9.11 4.46 2.16
CA THR A 331 -7.67 4.37 2.37
C THR A 331 -7.37 3.66 3.67
N LYS A 332 -6.26 2.92 3.70
CA LYS A 332 -5.83 2.26 4.93
C LYS A 332 -5.19 3.30 5.83
N LYS A 333 -5.73 3.46 7.03
CA LYS A 333 -5.14 4.26 8.09
C LYS A 333 -4.87 3.38 9.29
N ILE A 334 -3.75 3.60 9.96
CA ILE A 334 -3.44 2.90 11.21
C ILE A 334 -4.35 3.50 12.27
N ASN A 335 -5.02 2.67 13.04
CA ASN A 335 -5.73 3.09 14.24
C ASN A 335 -4.80 2.84 15.45
N PRO A 336 -4.23 3.87 16.08
CA PRO A 336 -3.36 3.72 17.25
C PRO A 336 -4.04 3.10 18.48
N VAL A 337 -5.37 3.26 18.62
CA VAL A 337 -6.14 2.64 19.71
C VAL A 337 -6.23 1.13 19.53
N THR A 338 -6.52 0.65 18.32
CA THR A 338 -6.69 -0.79 18.05
C THR A 338 -5.40 -1.46 17.59
N GLY A 339 -4.40 -0.69 17.18
CA GLY A 339 -3.14 -1.16 16.61
C GLY A 339 -3.32 -1.90 15.29
N LYS A 340 -4.43 -1.67 14.57
CA LYS A 340 -4.78 -2.30 13.30
C LYS A 340 -4.76 -1.28 12.17
N LEU A 341 -4.55 -1.79 10.95
CA LEU A 341 -4.93 -1.06 9.74
C LEU A 341 -6.46 -1.10 9.63
N GLU A 342 -7.07 0.07 9.67
CA GLU A 342 -8.49 0.29 9.45
C GLU A 342 -8.70 1.05 8.15
N TRP A 343 -9.95 1.11 7.69
CA TRP A 343 -10.30 1.82 6.47
C TRP A 343 -10.93 3.16 6.84
N GLU A 344 -10.29 4.23 6.42
CA GLU A 344 -10.84 5.59 6.53
C GLU A 344 -11.51 5.95 5.21
N HIS A 345 -12.56 6.75 5.33
CA HIS A 345 -13.35 7.21 4.20
C HIS A 345 -12.80 8.55 3.70
N GLN A 346 -12.33 8.57 2.46
CA GLN A 346 -11.76 9.75 1.82
C GLN A 346 -12.55 10.15 0.57
N ASP A 347 -12.32 11.37 0.08
CA ASP A 347 -12.88 11.88 -1.18
C ASP A 347 -12.48 10.98 -2.38
N GLU A 348 -13.31 10.87 -3.43
CA GLU A 348 -13.01 10.03 -4.60
C GLU A 348 -11.65 10.31 -5.25
N ASP A 349 -11.18 11.55 -5.14
CA ASP A 349 -9.92 12.00 -5.70
C ASP A 349 -8.76 11.88 -4.68
N TYR A 350 -8.93 11.22 -3.53
CA TYR A 350 -7.87 11.11 -2.52
C TYR A 350 -6.69 10.27 -2.99
N ASP A 351 -6.95 9.09 -3.57
CA ASP A 351 -5.87 8.24 -4.13
C ASP A 351 -5.11 9.02 -5.21
N PHE A 352 -5.84 9.82 -5.99
CA PHE A 352 -5.30 10.72 -6.99
C PHE A 352 -4.41 11.82 -6.39
N HIS A 353 -4.83 12.47 -5.31
CA HIS A 353 -4.00 13.44 -4.58
C HIS A 353 -2.78 12.79 -3.95
N GLN A 354 -2.92 11.59 -3.40
CA GLN A 354 -1.80 10.84 -2.82
C GLN A 354 -0.76 10.49 -3.89
N GLU A 355 -1.19 10.08 -5.09
CA GLU A 355 -0.30 9.84 -6.23
C GLU A 355 0.36 11.13 -6.72
N ILE A 356 -0.37 12.26 -6.83
CA ILE A 356 0.27 13.55 -7.14
C ILE A 356 1.30 13.92 -6.08
N ALA A 357 0.97 13.82 -4.79
CA ALA A 357 1.89 14.21 -3.73
C ALA A 357 3.20 13.41 -3.79
N ARG A 358 3.14 12.16 -4.30
CA ARG A 358 4.29 11.29 -4.57
C ARG A 358 4.93 11.49 -5.96
N SER A 359 4.21 12.12 -6.89
CA SER A 359 4.62 12.34 -8.29
C SER A 359 5.84 13.26 -8.47
N ALA A 360 6.31 13.89 -7.40
CA ALA A 360 7.60 14.58 -7.37
C ALA A 360 8.79 13.65 -7.72
N PHE A 361 8.58 12.32 -7.77
CA PHE A 361 9.60 11.29 -8.01
C PHE A 361 9.29 10.29 -9.14
N ALA A 362 8.50 10.68 -10.14
CA ALA A 362 8.28 9.92 -11.39
C ALA A 362 7.57 8.53 -11.31
N ASP A 363 7.27 7.98 -10.12
CA ASP A 363 6.63 6.66 -9.89
C ASP A 363 5.13 6.55 -10.31
N MET A 364 4.75 7.06 -11.49
CA MET A 364 3.36 7.20 -11.99
C MET A 364 2.96 6.15 -13.04
N LEU A 365 3.65 5.00 -13.13
CA LEU A 365 3.60 4.15 -14.33
C LEU A 365 2.67 2.93 -14.29
N HIS A 366 1.90 2.71 -13.22
CA HIS A 366 1.17 1.45 -13.01
C HIS A 366 -0.37 1.50 -12.94
N ASP A 367 -1.03 2.67 -13.06
CA ASP A 367 -2.50 2.72 -13.12
C ASP A 367 -3.02 2.67 -14.58
N GLU A 368 -3.49 1.49 -14.99
CA GLU A 368 -4.08 1.24 -16.32
C GLU A 368 -5.49 1.84 -16.49
N GLU A 369 -6.19 2.25 -15.42
CA GLU A 369 -7.55 2.80 -15.54
C GLU A 369 -7.59 4.32 -15.75
N ARG A 370 -6.49 5.05 -15.50
CA ARG A 370 -6.47 6.52 -15.55
C ARG A 370 -5.12 7.08 -15.98
N ALA A 371 -4.87 7.15 -17.28
CA ALA A 371 -3.83 8.05 -17.82
C ALA A 371 -3.99 9.45 -17.18
N PHE A 372 -3.00 9.84 -16.38
CA PHE A 372 -3.16 10.73 -15.23
C PHE A 372 -3.51 12.17 -15.62
N LYS A 373 -4.82 12.42 -15.81
CA LYS A 373 -5.36 13.62 -16.44
C LYS A 373 -4.86 14.93 -15.81
N PRO A 374 -4.78 15.10 -14.48
CA PRO A 374 -4.33 16.38 -13.92
C PRO A 374 -2.82 16.63 -14.02
N MET A 375 -1.97 15.60 -14.07
CA MET A 375 -0.56 15.79 -14.45
C MET A 375 -0.46 16.15 -15.94
N ALA A 376 -1.25 15.53 -16.81
CA ALA A 376 -1.30 15.92 -18.22
C ALA A 376 -1.81 17.36 -18.41
N GLU A 377 -2.85 17.76 -17.69
CA GLU A 377 -3.34 19.15 -17.69
C GLU A 377 -2.32 20.13 -17.12
N CYS A 378 -1.56 19.73 -16.09
CA CYS A 378 -0.44 20.49 -15.57
C CYS A 378 0.66 20.66 -16.63
N ALA A 379 1.09 19.58 -17.27
CA ALA A 379 2.06 19.60 -18.36
C ALA A 379 1.60 20.52 -19.50
N LEU A 380 0.33 20.48 -19.91
CA LEU A 380 -0.21 21.41 -20.90
C LEU A 380 -0.11 22.88 -20.47
N LYS A 381 -0.35 23.18 -19.19
CA LYS A 381 -0.20 24.53 -18.63
C LYS A 381 1.26 24.96 -18.61
N VAL A 382 2.18 24.09 -18.17
CA VAL A 382 3.63 24.33 -18.16
C VAL A 382 4.16 24.56 -19.57
N ILE A 383 3.81 23.71 -20.54
CA ILE A 383 4.17 23.85 -21.97
C ILE A 383 3.71 25.21 -22.50
N LYS A 384 2.48 25.62 -22.15
CA LYS A 384 1.91 26.90 -22.59
C LYS A 384 2.60 28.09 -21.95
N GLU A 385 2.82 28.07 -20.65
CA GLU A 385 3.49 29.14 -19.91
C GLU A 385 4.90 29.40 -20.43
N ASN A 386 5.62 28.33 -20.77
CA ASN A 386 6.97 28.40 -21.32
C ASN A 386 7.00 28.64 -22.84
N GLY A 387 5.85 28.82 -23.51
CA GLY A 387 5.78 29.24 -24.92
C GLY A 387 5.95 28.14 -25.96
N PHE A 388 5.86 26.86 -25.58
CA PHE A 388 6.14 25.72 -26.47
C PHE A 388 4.90 25.03 -27.05
N SER A 389 3.68 25.54 -26.83
CA SER A 389 2.43 24.90 -27.30
C SER A 389 2.34 24.64 -28.80
N LYS A 390 3.14 25.33 -29.62
CA LYS A 390 3.18 25.10 -31.08
C LYS A 390 4.13 23.98 -31.49
N GLN A 391 5.08 23.61 -30.63
CA GLN A 391 6.15 22.66 -30.91
C GLN A 391 5.94 21.33 -30.16
N ILE A 392 5.35 21.38 -28.97
CA ILE A 392 5.11 20.20 -28.13
C ILE A 392 3.63 19.83 -28.19
N HIS A 393 3.36 18.59 -28.60
CA HIS A 393 2.04 17.98 -28.56
C HIS A 393 2.02 16.92 -27.44
N LEU A 394 1.17 17.12 -26.43
CA LEU A 394 1.03 16.17 -25.33
C LEU A 394 -0.04 15.14 -25.66
N ILE A 395 0.31 13.86 -25.55
CA ILE A 395 -0.61 12.72 -25.67
C ILE A 395 -0.77 12.11 -24.28
N PRO A 396 -1.93 12.24 -23.62
CA PRO A 396 -2.16 11.74 -22.27
C PRO A 396 -2.49 10.23 -22.29
N LYS A 397 -1.51 9.41 -22.70
CA LYS A 397 -1.60 7.95 -22.76
C LYS A 397 -0.28 7.33 -22.29
N ARG A 398 -0.33 6.06 -21.89
CA ARG A 398 0.91 5.29 -21.71
C ARG A 398 1.56 5.10 -23.09
N SER A 399 2.89 5.12 -23.15
CA SER A 399 3.63 4.99 -24.42
C SER A 399 3.29 3.70 -25.16
N THR A 400 3.00 2.61 -24.43
CA THR A 400 2.58 1.30 -24.94
C THR A 400 1.19 1.28 -25.58
N GLU A 401 0.43 2.37 -25.46
CA GLU A 401 -0.93 2.52 -26.02
C GLU A 401 -0.98 3.52 -27.19
N ILE A 402 0.15 4.16 -27.50
CA ILE A 402 0.25 5.14 -28.58
C ILE A 402 0.17 4.42 -29.92
N THR A 403 -0.72 4.89 -30.79
CA THR A 403 -0.93 4.32 -32.12
C THR A 403 -0.32 5.17 -33.23
N LEU A 404 0.19 4.51 -34.28
CA LEU A 404 0.67 5.16 -35.50
C LEU A 404 -0.38 5.15 -36.62
N GLY A 405 -0.45 6.24 -37.37
CA GLY A 405 -1.23 6.32 -38.61
C GLY A 405 -1.78 7.73 -38.85
N GLU A 406 -2.49 7.92 -39.97
CA GLU A 406 -3.14 9.22 -40.25
C GLU A 406 -4.19 9.58 -39.18
N ASP A 407 -4.90 8.56 -38.68
CA ASP A 407 -5.89 8.65 -37.60
C ASP A 407 -5.31 8.23 -36.23
N GLY A 408 -4.01 7.93 -36.16
CA GLY A 408 -3.31 7.54 -34.94
C GLY A 408 -2.90 8.74 -34.08
N ASP A 409 -2.44 8.46 -32.87
CA ASP A 409 -1.92 9.48 -31.94
C ASP A 409 -0.64 10.15 -32.50
N MET A 410 0.18 9.37 -33.21
CA MET A 410 1.37 9.83 -33.92
C MET A 410 1.24 9.57 -35.42
N LYS A 411 1.49 10.60 -36.24
CA LYS A 411 1.42 10.48 -37.70
C LYS A 411 2.59 9.74 -38.31
N HIS A 412 3.76 9.92 -37.72
CA HIS A 412 5.03 9.38 -38.20
C HIS A 412 5.83 8.87 -37.00
N ARG A 413 6.74 7.93 -37.27
CA ARG A 413 7.71 7.45 -36.28
C ARG A 413 8.63 8.59 -35.84
N ALA A 414 9.06 8.55 -34.58
CA ALA A 414 10.03 9.50 -34.06
C ALA A 414 11.45 9.06 -34.40
N ASN A 415 12.32 10.03 -34.68
CA ASN A 415 13.74 9.81 -34.93
C ASN A 415 14.61 10.07 -33.69
N ILE A 416 14.04 10.60 -32.60
CA ILE A 416 14.69 10.77 -31.31
C ILE A 416 13.74 10.31 -30.21
N LEU A 417 14.18 9.38 -29.36
CA LEU A 417 13.51 9.03 -28.11
C LEU A 417 14.27 9.65 -26.94
N VAL A 418 13.56 10.39 -26.09
CA VAL A 418 14.06 10.86 -24.79
C VAL A 418 13.14 10.33 -23.72
N THR A 419 13.67 9.65 -22.71
CA THR A 419 12.87 9.08 -21.64
C THR A 419 13.64 8.99 -20.33
N GLU A 420 12.88 9.10 -19.25
CA GLU A 420 13.30 8.91 -17.88
C GLU A 420 12.15 8.10 -17.25
N VAL A 421 12.38 6.79 -17.10
CA VAL A 421 11.43 5.78 -16.60
C VAL A 421 12.21 4.73 -15.79
N PHE A 422 13.17 5.23 -15.01
CA PHE A 422 14.13 4.42 -14.28
C PHE A 422 13.95 4.63 -12.79
N ASP A 423 14.06 3.56 -12.01
CA ASP A 423 14.02 3.59 -10.56
C ASP A 423 15.38 3.22 -9.96
N THR A 424 15.45 2.99 -8.65
CA THR A 424 16.67 2.48 -8.00
C THR A 424 17.11 1.12 -8.56
N GLU A 425 16.18 0.28 -9.03
CA GLU A 425 16.51 -0.98 -9.72
C GLU A 425 16.79 -0.83 -11.22
N LEU A 426 16.79 0.38 -11.78
CA LEU A 426 16.82 0.72 -13.20
C LEU A 426 15.55 0.29 -13.96
N ILE A 427 15.10 -0.95 -13.80
CA ILE A 427 14.03 -1.57 -14.61
C ILE A 427 12.68 -1.64 -13.90
N GLY A 428 12.60 -1.27 -12.61
CA GLY A 428 11.41 -1.45 -11.76
C GLY A 428 10.17 -0.71 -12.24
N GLU A 429 10.36 0.41 -12.96
CA GLU A 429 9.30 1.22 -13.56
C GLU A 429 8.91 0.79 -14.99
N GLY A 430 9.38 -0.38 -15.44
CA GLY A 430 8.99 -0.96 -16.73
C GLY A 430 9.74 -0.37 -17.92
N ALA A 431 10.98 0.07 -17.72
CA ALA A 431 11.87 0.55 -18.79
C ALA A 431 11.94 -0.46 -19.95
N LEU A 432 12.15 -1.76 -19.67
CA LEU A 432 12.29 -2.80 -20.69
C LEU A 432 11.09 -2.86 -21.65
N GLY A 433 9.86 -2.91 -21.11
CA GLY A 433 8.64 -2.93 -21.90
C GLY A 433 8.45 -1.64 -22.70
N THR A 434 8.74 -0.49 -22.08
CA THR A 434 8.62 0.85 -22.70
C THR A 434 9.54 1.01 -23.91
N PHE A 435 10.84 0.73 -23.75
CA PHE A 435 11.81 0.84 -24.84
C PHE A 435 11.53 -0.17 -25.95
N LYS A 436 11.18 -1.41 -25.60
CA LYS A 436 10.85 -2.45 -26.59
C LYS A 436 9.67 -2.06 -27.46
N HIS A 437 8.57 -1.61 -26.85
CA HIS A 437 7.41 -1.13 -27.60
C HIS A 437 7.76 0.07 -28.48
N ALA A 438 8.53 1.03 -27.94
CA ALA A 438 8.94 2.21 -28.70
C ALA A 438 9.71 1.81 -29.98
N HIS A 439 10.68 0.90 -29.90
CA HIS A 439 11.42 0.41 -31.07
C HIS A 439 10.52 -0.31 -32.08
N GLU A 440 9.65 -1.20 -31.62
CA GLU A 440 8.78 -1.98 -32.50
C GLU A 440 7.75 -1.09 -33.21
N VAL A 441 7.17 -0.13 -32.48
CA VAL A 441 5.98 0.60 -32.92
C VAL A 441 6.26 2.05 -33.22
N LEU A 442 7.01 2.79 -32.41
CA LEU A 442 7.03 4.26 -32.43
C LEU A 442 8.27 4.89 -33.08
N LEU A 443 9.39 4.17 -33.18
CA LEU A 443 10.67 4.75 -33.60
C LEU A 443 11.09 4.36 -35.01
N GLU A 444 11.83 5.26 -35.66
CA GLU A 444 12.56 4.97 -36.88
C GLU A 444 13.74 4.04 -36.59
N LYS A 445 14.22 3.30 -37.61
CA LYS A 445 15.25 2.29 -37.43
C LYS A 445 16.60 2.84 -36.95
N ASP A 446 16.96 4.05 -37.38
CA ASP A 446 18.24 4.70 -37.07
C ASP A 446 18.03 5.86 -36.06
N CYS A 447 17.07 5.71 -35.14
CA CYS A 447 16.74 6.73 -34.17
C CYS A 447 17.88 6.98 -33.16
N ILE A 448 17.95 8.20 -32.64
CA ILE A 448 18.78 8.54 -31.48
C ILE A 448 17.96 8.24 -30.22
N VAL A 449 18.58 7.61 -29.22
CA VAL A 449 17.92 7.30 -27.95
C VAL A 449 18.72 7.92 -26.79
N VAL A 450 18.02 8.60 -25.90
CA VAL A 450 18.57 9.24 -24.69
C VAL A 450 17.78 8.75 -23.47
N PRO A 451 18.41 8.01 -22.55
CA PRO A 451 19.80 7.52 -22.59
C PRO A 451 20.02 6.44 -23.67
N SER A 452 21.25 6.34 -24.19
CA SER A 452 21.61 5.38 -25.24
C SER A 452 21.85 3.96 -24.70
N SER A 453 22.40 3.84 -23.50
CA SER A 453 22.61 2.56 -22.83
C SER A 453 22.66 2.71 -21.31
N ALA A 454 22.52 1.60 -20.61
CA ALA A 454 22.67 1.51 -19.16
C ALA A 454 23.51 0.31 -18.75
N SER A 455 24.23 0.44 -17.63
CA SER A 455 25.00 -0.64 -17.01
C SER A 455 24.62 -0.76 -15.54
N ILE A 456 24.23 -1.96 -15.12
CA ILE A 456 24.05 -2.30 -13.70
C ILE A 456 25.37 -2.84 -13.17
N TYR A 457 25.79 -2.32 -12.03
CA TYR A 457 27.01 -2.73 -11.32
C TYR A 457 26.67 -3.46 -10.03
N ALA A 458 27.54 -4.42 -9.70
CA ALA A 458 27.52 -5.12 -8.43
C ALA A 458 28.88 -5.00 -7.75
N GLN A 459 28.85 -4.98 -6.42
CA GLN A 459 30.05 -5.10 -5.58
C GLN A 459 29.76 -6.07 -4.44
N VAL A 460 30.53 -7.16 -4.36
CA VAL A 460 30.39 -8.14 -3.28
C VAL A 460 31.08 -7.60 -2.03
N VAL A 461 30.38 -7.61 -0.91
CA VAL A 461 30.88 -7.06 0.35
C VAL A 461 30.75 -8.04 1.51
N HIS A 462 31.72 -7.96 2.42
CA HIS A 462 31.55 -8.40 3.80
C HIS A 462 30.92 -7.25 4.59
N SER A 463 29.80 -7.48 5.26
CA SER A 463 29.16 -6.48 6.13
C SER A 463 28.26 -7.18 7.14
N GLU A 464 28.74 -7.31 8.38
CA GLU A 464 27.92 -7.81 9.48
C GLU A 464 26.69 -6.93 9.71
N LEU A 465 26.81 -5.61 9.50
CA LEU A 465 25.70 -4.68 9.62
C LEU A 465 24.61 -5.01 8.61
N ALA A 466 24.95 -5.10 7.32
CA ALA A 466 23.99 -5.46 6.30
C ALA A 466 23.36 -6.83 6.61
N GLN A 467 24.17 -7.81 6.99
CA GLN A 467 23.68 -9.15 7.32
C GLN A 467 22.69 -9.16 8.49
N LYS A 468 22.86 -8.28 9.48
CA LYS A 468 21.92 -8.08 10.59
C LYS A 468 20.58 -7.48 10.15
N TRP A 469 20.47 -6.93 8.93
CA TRP A 469 19.18 -6.53 8.35
C TRP A 469 18.46 -7.68 7.62
N ASN A 470 19.13 -8.80 7.39
CA ASN A 470 18.58 -9.93 6.62
C ASN A 470 18.48 -11.25 7.40
N ARG A 471 19.30 -11.44 8.43
CA ARG A 471 19.36 -12.66 9.25
C ARG A 471 19.17 -12.33 10.72
N LEU A 472 18.37 -13.13 11.43
CA LEU A 472 18.26 -13.03 12.88
C LEU A 472 19.49 -13.64 13.56
N SER A 473 19.95 -12.97 14.62
CA SER A 473 21.04 -13.41 15.48
C SER A 473 20.48 -13.98 16.78
N PRO A 474 21.11 -15.03 17.36
CA PRO A 474 20.73 -15.51 18.68
C PRO A 474 20.71 -14.38 19.70
N LEU A 475 19.67 -14.34 20.54
CA LEU A 475 19.55 -13.34 21.58
C LEU A 475 20.40 -13.75 22.79
N ARG A 476 21.27 -12.83 23.26
CA ARG A 476 22.23 -13.10 24.34
C ARG A 476 22.14 -12.08 25.46
N ASP A 477 22.33 -12.55 26.69
CA ASP A 477 22.66 -11.71 27.84
C ASP A 477 24.18 -11.61 27.95
N ASN A 478 24.73 -10.47 27.52
CA ASN A 478 26.18 -10.27 27.48
C ASN A 478 26.78 -10.20 28.89
N LYS A 479 26.05 -9.66 29.88
CA LYS A 479 26.53 -9.55 31.26
C LYS A 479 26.66 -10.92 31.93
N ARG A 480 25.74 -11.85 31.62
CA ARG A 480 25.78 -13.23 32.13
C ARG A 480 26.50 -14.23 31.20
N ALA A 481 26.93 -13.79 30.02
CA ALA A 481 27.44 -14.64 28.94
C ALA A 481 26.50 -15.83 28.64
N LEU A 482 25.19 -15.57 28.64
CA LEU A 482 24.15 -16.59 28.49
C LEU A 482 23.43 -16.42 27.14
N ASN A 483 23.27 -17.51 26.39
CA ASN A 483 22.36 -17.55 25.24
C ASN A 483 20.93 -17.67 25.75
N LEU A 484 20.08 -16.69 25.42
CA LEU A 484 18.68 -16.67 25.85
C LEU A 484 17.76 -17.32 24.83
N LEU A 485 18.00 -17.10 23.53
CA LEU A 485 17.22 -17.71 22.46
C LEU A 485 18.12 -18.04 21.26
N ASP A 486 18.04 -19.29 20.82
CA ASP A 486 18.59 -19.74 19.55
C ASP A 486 17.55 -19.61 18.43
N ILE A 487 18.02 -19.49 17.20
CA ILE A 487 17.19 -19.26 16.02
C ILE A 487 16.76 -20.62 15.40
N PRO A 488 15.46 -20.84 15.14
CA PRO A 488 14.98 -22.03 14.45
C PRO A 488 15.63 -22.25 13.08
N SER A 489 15.86 -23.51 12.72
CA SER A 489 16.56 -23.87 11.48
C SER A 489 15.80 -23.43 10.21
N SER A 490 14.48 -23.32 10.25
CA SER A 490 13.69 -22.80 9.12
C SER A 490 14.01 -21.34 8.81
N ILE A 491 14.37 -20.56 9.85
CA ILE A 491 14.68 -19.14 9.78
C ILE A 491 16.15 -18.93 9.43
N THR A 492 17.06 -19.71 10.00
CA THR A 492 18.50 -19.62 9.64
C THR A 492 18.76 -20.01 8.19
N ASN A 493 17.97 -20.95 7.66
CA ASN A 493 18.05 -21.38 6.26
C ASN A 493 17.19 -20.52 5.31
N CYS A 494 16.45 -19.56 5.85
CA CYS A 494 15.63 -18.65 5.05
C CYS A 494 16.56 -17.74 4.24
N PRO A 495 16.38 -17.61 2.92
CA PRO A 495 17.20 -16.72 2.08
C PRO A 495 17.00 -15.22 2.35
N GLY A 496 15.84 -14.79 2.85
CA GLY A 496 15.53 -13.38 3.18
C GLY A 496 14.72 -12.67 2.07
N ALA A 497 14.10 -11.52 2.35
CA ALA A 497 13.13 -10.88 1.45
C ALA A 497 13.63 -10.68 0.00
N ALA A 498 12.73 -10.90 -0.97
CA ALA A 498 12.96 -10.68 -2.40
C ALA A 498 12.93 -9.21 -2.81
N ALA A 499 12.33 -8.35 -1.98
CA ALA A 499 12.21 -6.93 -2.23
C ALA A 499 13.58 -6.24 -2.19
N VAL A 500 13.76 -5.25 -3.06
CA VAL A 500 14.91 -4.35 -3.02
C VAL A 500 15.08 -3.74 -1.63
N HIS A 501 16.35 -3.57 -1.23
CA HIS A 501 16.72 -2.75 -0.08
C HIS A 501 17.35 -1.46 -0.59
N ASP A 502 16.50 -0.53 -1.01
CA ASP A 502 16.87 0.83 -1.39
C ASP A 502 17.40 1.58 -0.16
N ILE A 503 18.55 2.22 -0.32
CA ILE A 503 19.27 2.86 0.79
C ILE A 503 20.26 3.88 0.24
N GLN A 504 20.49 4.97 0.99
CA GLN A 504 21.59 5.90 0.69
C GLN A 504 22.91 5.22 1.09
N LEU A 505 23.45 4.33 0.24
CA LEU A 505 24.68 3.56 0.55
C LEU A 505 25.85 4.46 0.94
N SER A 506 25.89 5.67 0.40
CA SER A 506 26.88 6.70 0.73
C SER A 506 26.86 7.16 2.20
N GLN A 507 25.83 6.81 2.97
CA GLN A 507 25.72 7.10 4.41
C GLN A 507 26.01 5.89 5.30
N LEU A 508 26.32 4.72 4.73
CA LEU A 508 26.79 3.59 5.54
C LEU A 508 28.04 3.99 6.32
N PRO A 509 28.09 3.75 7.64
CA PRO A 509 29.24 4.17 8.43
C PRO A 509 30.54 3.49 7.96
N GLU A 510 31.62 4.28 7.89
CA GLU A 510 32.94 3.76 7.55
C GLU A 510 33.32 2.58 8.47
N GLY A 511 33.86 1.51 7.87
CA GLY A 511 34.26 0.30 8.60
C GLY A 511 33.13 -0.69 8.91
N GLN A 512 31.86 -0.40 8.58
CA GLN A 512 30.76 -1.37 8.68
C GLN A 512 30.64 -2.31 7.49
N PHE A 513 31.48 -2.13 6.48
CA PHE A 513 31.58 -3.03 5.35
C PHE A 513 33.02 -3.07 4.80
N THR A 514 33.32 -4.12 4.05
CA THR A 514 34.62 -4.35 3.43
C THR A 514 34.37 -4.90 2.02
N PRO A 515 34.70 -4.17 0.95
CA PRO A 515 34.51 -4.66 -0.41
C PRO A 515 35.42 -5.84 -0.72
N LEU A 516 34.83 -7.00 -1.04
CA LEU A 516 35.60 -8.19 -1.41
C LEU A 516 35.97 -8.19 -2.90
N THR A 517 35.28 -7.39 -3.71
CA THR A 517 35.55 -7.24 -5.14
C THR A 517 35.65 -5.76 -5.52
N PRO A 518 36.33 -5.42 -6.63
CA PRO A 518 36.04 -4.16 -7.29
C PRO A 518 34.57 -4.15 -7.74
N PRO A 519 33.96 -2.98 -8.03
CA PRO A 519 32.70 -2.94 -8.77
C PRO A 519 32.86 -3.59 -10.14
N PHE A 520 31.87 -4.37 -10.57
CA PHE A 520 31.86 -5.00 -11.88
C PHE A 520 30.47 -4.95 -12.51
N GLU A 521 30.43 -4.84 -13.85
CA GLU A 521 29.19 -4.79 -14.62
C GLU A 521 28.52 -6.17 -14.63
N VAL A 522 27.26 -6.23 -14.19
CA VAL A 522 26.42 -7.44 -14.23
C VAL A 522 25.58 -7.48 -15.50
N PHE A 523 24.78 -6.44 -15.75
CA PHE A 523 23.92 -6.33 -16.93
C PHE A 523 24.23 -5.05 -17.70
N ARG A 524 24.08 -5.12 -19.02
CA ARG A 524 24.19 -3.97 -19.91
C ARG A 524 23.00 -3.96 -20.84
N PHE A 525 22.27 -2.85 -20.84
CA PHE A 525 21.11 -2.63 -21.70
C PHE A 525 21.48 -1.63 -22.80
N ASP A 526 21.25 -2.03 -24.05
CA ASP A 526 21.38 -1.17 -25.21
C ASP A 526 20.00 -0.61 -25.58
N TRP A 527 19.72 0.60 -25.13
CA TRP A 527 18.43 1.25 -25.36
C TRP A 527 18.25 1.71 -26.81
N CYS A 528 19.31 1.71 -27.62
CA CYS A 528 19.23 2.02 -29.05
C CYS A 528 18.65 0.88 -29.89
N GLY A 529 18.37 -0.29 -29.30
CA GLY A 529 17.78 -1.43 -30.01
C GLY A 529 18.76 -2.20 -30.90
N GLY A 530 20.07 -1.98 -30.75
CA GLY A 530 21.11 -2.75 -31.42
C GLY A 530 21.21 -4.18 -30.90
N THR A 531 20.77 -4.42 -29.66
CA THR A 531 20.57 -5.77 -29.09
C THR A 531 19.14 -5.97 -28.62
N PRO A 532 18.61 -7.22 -28.65
CA PRO A 532 17.25 -7.49 -28.19
C PRO A 532 17.07 -7.19 -26.70
N LEU A 533 16.06 -6.40 -26.36
CA LEU A 533 15.62 -6.21 -24.99
C LEU A 533 14.82 -7.44 -24.53
N VAL A 534 15.43 -8.25 -23.67
CA VAL A 534 14.84 -9.47 -23.11
C VAL A 534 14.26 -9.19 -21.73
N PHE A 535 13.08 -9.76 -21.44
CA PHE A 535 12.42 -9.59 -20.14
C PHE A 535 12.89 -10.58 -19.09
N ARG A 536 13.70 -11.56 -19.45
CA ARG A 536 14.28 -12.51 -18.50
C ARG A 536 15.68 -12.84 -18.95
N GLU A 537 16.64 -12.49 -18.12
CA GLU A 537 18.04 -12.83 -18.35
C GLU A 537 18.66 -13.35 -17.07
N SER A 538 19.61 -14.27 -17.24
CA SER A 538 20.50 -14.69 -16.17
C SER A 538 21.92 -14.63 -16.70
N THR A 539 22.82 -14.07 -15.91
CA THR A 539 24.24 -14.00 -16.25
C THR A 539 25.08 -14.46 -15.08
N THR A 540 26.29 -14.87 -15.38
CA THR A 540 27.27 -15.30 -14.39
C THR A 540 28.55 -14.52 -14.62
N LYS A 541 28.99 -13.79 -13.59
CA LYS A 541 30.21 -12.99 -13.63
C LYS A 541 31.25 -13.59 -12.70
N CYS A 542 32.42 -13.88 -13.26
CA CYS A 542 33.60 -14.27 -12.51
C CYS A 542 34.41 -13.01 -12.17
N VAL A 543 34.72 -12.81 -10.89
CA VAL A 543 35.51 -11.68 -10.41
C VAL A 543 36.50 -12.16 -9.35
N GLN A 544 37.72 -11.62 -9.39
CA GLN A 544 38.75 -11.97 -8.43
C GLN A 544 38.55 -11.19 -7.13
N SER A 545 38.60 -11.90 -6.02
CA SER A 545 38.55 -11.28 -4.70
C SER A 545 39.80 -10.45 -4.45
N THR A 546 39.63 -9.23 -3.92
CA THR A 546 40.74 -8.32 -3.60
C THR A 546 41.32 -8.57 -2.21
N GLN A 547 40.59 -9.27 -1.34
CA GLN A 547 41.00 -9.55 0.04
C GLN A 547 40.26 -10.74 0.65
N ASP A 548 40.76 -11.24 1.78
CA ASP A 548 40.08 -12.27 2.55
C ASP A 548 38.79 -11.73 3.18
N GLY A 549 37.74 -12.55 3.27
CA GLY A 549 36.50 -12.17 3.94
C GLY A 549 35.37 -13.17 3.83
N VAL A 550 34.15 -12.71 4.11
CA VAL A 550 32.92 -13.51 3.99
C VAL A 550 31.92 -12.71 3.17
N ALA A 551 31.54 -13.23 2.00
CA ALA A 551 30.54 -12.61 1.14
C ALA A 551 29.16 -12.71 1.79
N GLN A 552 28.58 -11.57 2.14
CA GLN A 552 27.32 -11.47 2.89
C GLN A 552 26.25 -10.69 2.13
N ALA A 553 26.66 -9.66 1.39
CA ALA A 553 25.76 -8.83 0.62
C ALA A 553 26.37 -8.44 -0.74
N VAL A 554 25.51 -7.97 -1.63
CA VAL A 554 25.84 -7.35 -2.91
C VAL A 554 25.30 -5.93 -2.86
N PHE A 555 26.19 -4.95 -3.00
CA PHE A 555 25.79 -3.57 -3.26
C PHE A 555 25.57 -3.40 -4.75
N MET A 556 24.47 -2.76 -5.13
CA MET A 556 24.02 -2.60 -6.51
C MET A 556 23.70 -1.13 -6.79
N TRP A 557 24.08 -0.67 -7.97
CA TRP A 557 23.70 0.62 -8.55
C TRP A 557 23.81 0.53 -10.07
N TRP A 558 23.47 1.61 -10.77
CA TRP A 558 23.56 1.67 -12.22
C TRP A 558 24.13 2.99 -12.73
N ASP A 559 24.57 2.97 -13.99
CA ASP A 559 24.97 4.14 -14.77
C ASP A 559 24.14 4.23 -16.06
N LEU A 560 23.80 5.45 -16.47
CA LEU A 560 23.20 5.78 -17.77
C LEU A 560 24.20 6.52 -18.64
N VAL A 561 24.34 6.07 -19.88
CA VAL A 561 25.07 6.79 -20.93
C VAL A 561 24.07 7.64 -21.69
N MET A 562 24.23 8.96 -21.64
CA MET A 562 23.21 9.92 -22.11
C MET A 562 23.34 10.27 -23.60
N ASP A 563 24.47 9.97 -24.21
CA ASP A 563 24.80 10.30 -25.60
C ASP A 563 25.25 9.07 -26.40
N MET A 564 25.33 9.20 -27.72
CA MET A 564 25.71 8.09 -28.60
C MET A 564 27.23 7.85 -28.58
N GLU A 565 28.02 8.86 -28.21
CA GLU A 565 29.48 8.82 -28.14
C GLU A 565 30.02 8.35 -26.78
N GLY A 566 29.16 8.28 -25.76
CA GLY A 566 29.52 7.83 -24.42
C GLY A 566 30.32 8.83 -23.59
N GLN A 567 30.17 10.13 -23.86
CA GLN A 567 30.89 11.21 -23.18
C GLN A 567 30.17 11.73 -21.94
N VAL A 568 28.85 11.52 -21.85
CA VAL A 568 28.01 12.00 -20.76
C VAL A 568 27.41 10.81 -20.02
N THR A 569 27.77 10.67 -18.75
CA THR A 569 27.30 9.57 -17.90
C THR A 569 26.62 10.12 -16.66
N LEU A 570 25.41 9.63 -16.37
CA LEU A 570 24.78 9.78 -15.07
C LEU A 570 25.05 8.51 -14.26
N SER A 571 25.60 8.65 -13.06
CA SER A 571 25.92 7.52 -12.20
C SER A 571 25.13 7.60 -10.90
N CYS A 572 24.65 6.44 -10.45
CA CYS A 572 24.12 6.22 -9.10
C CYS A 572 25.15 5.55 -8.18
N ALA A 573 26.42 5.50 -8.58
CA ALA A 573 27.47 4.90 -7.76
C ALA A 573 27.63 5.63 -6.41
N PRO A 574 27.87 4.89 -5.31
CA PRO A 574 28.16 5.48 -4.01
C PRO A 574 29.52 6.19 -4.03
N HIS A 575 29.76 7.07 -3.05
CA HIS A 575 30.92 7.98 -3.07
C HIS A 575 32.31 7.30 -3.19
N TRP A 576 32.45 6.02 -2.84
CA TRP A 576 33.72 5.27 -2.96
C TRP A 576 33.92 4.62 -4.33
N ALA A 577 32.86 4.55 -5.15
CA ALA A 577 32.89 4.00 -6.50
C ALA A 577 32.59 5.06 -7.58
N HIS A 578 32.11 6.24 -7.17
CA HIS A 578 31.78 7.35 -8.06
C HIS A 578 33.03 8.05 -8.61
N ALA A 579 32.98 8.48 -9.88
CA ALA A 579 34.12 9.13 -10.55
C ALA A 579 34.43 10.54 -10.01
N SER A 580 33.40 11.29 -9.60
CA SER A 580 33.55 12.59 -8.93
C SER A 580 33.93 12.45 -7.46
N SER A 581 34.61 13.46 -6.90
CA SER A 581 34.85 13.56 -5.46
C SER A 581 33.53 13.63 -4.67
N PRO A 582 33.47 13.16 -3.41
CA PRO A 582 32.24 13.18 -2.61
C PRO A 582 31.55 14.54 -2.53
N GLN A 583 32.31 15.64 -2.48
CA GLN A 583 31.76 17.01 -2.41
C GLN A 583 31.10 17.49 -3.71
N ASN A 584 31.45 16.87 -4.84
CA ASN A 584 30.93 17.21 -6.17
C ASN A 584 29.96 16.14 -6.69
N MET A 585 29.65 15.14 -5.87
CA MET A 585 28.71 14.08 -6.24
C MET A 585 27.28 14.62 -6.14
N PRO A 586 26.44 14.44 -7.17
CA PRO A 586 25.05 14.86 -7.11
C PRO A 586 24.25 13.96 -6.16
N TRP A 587 23.68 14.55 -5.12
CA TRP A 587 22.72 13.87 -4.24
C TRP A 587 21.31 13.87 -4.85
N ARG A 588 20.58 12.77 -4.67
CA ARG A 588 19.17 12.59 -5.03
C ARG A 588 18.53 11.50 -4.15
N ASP A 589 17.20 11.44 -4.16
CA ASP A 589 16.42 10.49 -3.35
C ASP A 589 15.53 9.56 -4.18
N HIS A 590 15.06 9.99 -5.36
CA HIS A 590 14.29 9.14 -6.27
C HIS A 590 15.10 7.98 -6.85
N TRP A 591 16.41 8.18 -7.01
CA TRP A 591 17.35 7.10 -7.29
C TRP A 591 18.36 7.00 -6.17
N MET A 592 18.51 5.80 -5.65
CA MET A 592 19.44 5.47 -4.59
C MET A 592 20.37 4.36 -5.06
N GLN A 593 20.86 3.58 -4.12
CA GLN A 593 21.53 2.32 -4.37
C GLN A 593 20.76 1.20 -3.67
N ALA A 594 21.09 -0.05 -3.97
CA ALA A 594 20.40 -1.20 -3.42
C ALA A 594 21.36 -2.17 -2.72
N ILE A 595 20.85 -2.86 -1.69
CA ILE A 595 21.51 -4.01 -1.06
C ILE A 595 20.72 -5.29 -1.38
N TYR A 596 21.42 -6.25 -1.96
CA TYR A 596 20.97 -7.63 -2.10
C TYR A 596 21.74 -8.54 -1.17
N TYR A 597 21.15 -9.69 -0.83
CA TYR A 597 21.69 -10.59 0.17
C TYR A 597 21.86 -11.99 -0.40
N PHE A 598 22.95 -12.66 -0.01
CA PHE A 598 23.14 -14.04 -0.40
C PHE A 598 22.23 -14.97 0.42
N PRO A 599 21.73 -16.06 -0.17
CA PRO A 599 21.05 -17.12 0.57
C PRO A 599 21.91 -17.72 1.67
N ARG A 600 23.23 -17.81 1.44
CA ARG A 600 24.22 -18.34 2.38
C ARG A 600 25.49 -17.51 2.30
N GLU A 601 26.13 -17.33 3.44
CA GLU A 601 27.45 -16.72 3.53
C GLU A 601 28.50 -17.61 2.88
N VAL A 602 29.47 -17.01 2.18
CA VAL A 602 30.55 -17.72 1.50
C VAL A 602 31.88 -17.13 1.95
N SER A 603 32.75 -17.94 2.55
CA SER A 603 34.13 -17.52 2.85
C SER A 603 34.93 -17.37 1.56
N VAL A 604 35.76 -16.34 1.49
CA VAL A 604 36.52 -15.97 0.29
C VAL A 604 37.95 -15.65 0.68
N ALA A 605 38.92 -16.20 -0.04
CA ALA A 605 40.33 -15.83 0.07
C ALA A 605 40.72 -14.75 -0.95
N GLN A 606 41.73 -13.94 -0.64
CA GLN A 606 42.32 -13.00 -1.57
C GLN A 606 42.82 -13.72 -2.83
N GLY A 607 42.44 -13.22 -4.01
CA GLY A 607 42.78 -13.84 -5.29
C GLY A 607 41.99 -15.12 -5.59
N GLU A 608 40.97 -15.45 -4.80
CA GLU A 608 39.98 -16.47 -5.15
C GLU A 608 39.00 -15.93 -6.19
N GLU A 609 38.62 -16.75 -7.16
CA GLU A 609 37.62 -16.39 -8.15
C GLU A 609 36.21 -16.57 -7.56
N LEU A 610 35.47 -15.47 -7.48
CA LEU A 610 34.07 -15.45 -7.11
C LEU A 610 33.18 -15.49 -8.33
N THR A 611 32.17 -16.35 -8.29
CA THR A 611 31.15 -16.46 -9.34
C THR A 611 29.84 -15.90 -8.81
N LEU A 612 29.42 -14.73 -9.32
CA LEU A 612 28.12 -14.13 -9.00
C LEU A 612 27.12 -14.47 -10.11
N ALA A 613 26.05 -15.18 -9.75
CA ALA A 613 24.89 -15.36 -10.61
C ALA A 613 23.89 -14.23 -10.36
N ALA A 614 23.57 -13.48 -11.39
CA ALA A 614 22.60 -12.40 -11.36
C ALA A 614 21.41 -12.74 -12.26
N TYR A 615 20.22 -12.35 -11.84
CA TYR A 615 18.97 -12.61 -12.55
C TYR A 615 18.15 -11.32 -12.59
N HIS A 616 17.42 -11.14 -13.68
CA HIS A 616 16.32 -10.19 -13.72
C HIS A 616 15.12 -10.76 -14.47
N ASP A 617 13.94 -10.27 -14.11
CA ASP A 617 12.77 -10.34 -14.98
C ASP A 617 12.46 -8.95 -15.58
N GLU A 618 11.20 -8.66 -15.90
CA GLU A 618 10.84 -7.39 -16.52
C GLU A 618 10.98 -6.20 -15.55
N TYR A 619 10.83 -6.45 -14.24
CA TYR A 619 10.71 -5.41 -13.22
C TYR A 619 11.65 -5.59 -12.03
N SER A 620 12.20 -6.79 -11.80
CA SER A 620 12.94 -7.07 -10.57
C SER A 620 14.30 -7.69 -10.84
N LEU A 621 15.26 -7.34 -9.99
CA LEU A 621 16.58 -7.98 -9.90
C LEU A 621 16.60 -8.90 -8.70
N TRP A 622 17.29 -10.05 -8.80
CA TRP A 622 17.57 -10.84 -7.60
C TRP A 622 18.86 -11.64 -7.68
N PHE A 623 19.33 -11.97 -6.48
CA PHE A 623 20.51 -12.78 -6.22
C PHE A 623 20.12 -13.90 -5.22
N ASN A 624 19.12 -14.72 -5.59
CA ASN A 624 18.46 -15.83 -4.85
C ASN A 624 17.83 -15.53 -3.44
N LEU A 625 16.65 -16.12 -3.16
CA LEU A 625 15.36 -15.43 -2.82
C LEU A 625 14.52 -15.98 -1.61
N HIS A 626 13.94 -15.12 -0.71
CA HIS A 626 12.58 -15.05 -0.06
C HIS A 626 12.36 -14.77 1.48
N LYS A 627 11.24 -14.03 1.80
CA LYS A 627 10.34 -13.87 3.00
C LYS A 627 10.28 -12.55 3.82
N ASP A 628 9.07 -12.25 4.33
CA ASP A 628 8.54 -10.91 4.72
C ASP A 628 8.64 -10.54 6.22
N ILE A 629 9.67 -9.77 6.58
CA ILE A 629 9.72 -8.82 7.70
C ILE A 629 10.57 -7.64 7.20
N SER A 630 10.25 -6.39 7.58
CA SER A 630 11.06 -5.26 7.15
C SER A 630 12.51 -5.37 7.63
N ARG A 631 13.44 -4.95 6.78
CA ARG A 631 14.89 -5.06 7.02
C ARG A 631 15.34 -4.26 8.23
N THR A 632 14.74 -3.08 8.43
CA THR A 632 14.92 -2.24 9.62
C THR A 632 14.48 -2.95 10.90
N ARG A 633 13.36 -3.69 10.87
CA ARG A 633 12.87 -4.46 12.02
C ARG A 633 13.79 -5.62 12.37
N ILE A 634 14.30 -6.37 11.40
CA ILE A 634 15.30 -7.43 11.63
C ILE A 634 16.56 -6.82 12.28
N GLY A 635 17.02 -5.66 11.76
CA GLY A 635 18.11 -4.89 12.38
C GLY A 635 17.83 -4.52 13.83
N SER A 636 16.62 -4.02 14.12
CA SER A 636 16.18 -3.66 15.47
C SER A 636 16.24 -4.84 16.44
N ILE A 637 15.73 -6.01 16.02
CA ILE A 637 15.75 -7.25 16.82
C ILE A 637 17.19 -7.70 17.08
N ASN A 638 18.11 -7.46 16.14
CA ASN A 638 19.53 -7.77 16.27
C ASN A 638 20.35 -6.71 17.00
N ASN A 639 19.76 -5.56 17.37
CA ASN A 639 20.50 -4.49 18.02
C ASN A 639 20.85 -4.88 19.46
N SER A 640 22.08 -5.38 19.64
CA SER A 640 22.56 -5.85 20.93
C SER A 640 22.54 -4.74 21.99
N ALA A 641 22.92 -3.50 21.66
CA ALA A 641 22.98 -2.40 22.64
C ALA A 641 21.59 -2.06 23.19
N ARG A 642 20.60 -1.99 22.30
CA ARG A 642 19.19 -1.83 22.65
C ARG A 642 18.67 -3.00 23.48
N ASN A 643 18.90 -4.23 23.03
CA ASN A 643 18.45 -5.43 23.74
C ASN A 643 19.03 -5.52 25.15
N GLN A 644 20.31 -5.15 25.35
CA GLN A 644 20.90 -5.15 26.69
C GLN A 644 20.16 -4.20 27.65
N LYS A 645 19.66 -3.04 27.21
CA LYS A 645 18.86 -2.15 28.09
C LYS A 645 17.58 -2.83 28.58
N TYR A 646 16.86 -3.49 27.67
CA TYR A 646 15.67 -4.27 28.02
C TYR A 646 15.97 -5.43 28.96
N LEU A 647 17.03 -6.21 28.65
CA LEU A 647 17.45 -7.33 29.48
C LEU A 647 17.94 -6.89 30.86
N GLU A 648 18.56 -5.71 30.97
CA GLU A 648 18.97 -5.11 32.24
C GLU A 648 17.78 -4.69 33.08
N ALA A 649 16.82 -3.96 32.50
CA ALA A 649 15.58 -3.58 33.16
C ALA A 649 14.83 -4.84 33.64
N LEU A 650 14.59 -5.82 32.76
CA LEU A 650 13.94 -7.08 33.14
C LEU A 650 14.67 -7.78 34.29
N ARG A 651 16.01 -7.78 34.31
CA ARG A 651 16.80 -8.43 35.36
C ARG A 651 16.63 -7.76 36.72
N GLU A 652 16.47 -6.45 36.77
CA GLU A 652 16.34 -5.68 38.02
C GLU A 652 14.95 -5.88 38.67
N HIS A 653 13.93 -6.19 37.87
CA HIS A 653 12.54 -6.28 38.36
C HIS A 653 11.91 -7.69 38.31
N MET A 654 12.55 -8.65 37.64
CA MET A 654 12.05 -10.02 37.52
C MET A 654 12.68 -10.95 38.58
N THR A 655 11.87 -11.82 39.15
CA THR A 655 12.26 -12.88 40.10
C THR A 655 11.93 -14.27 39.53
N PRO A 656 12.44 -15.36 40.13
CA PRO A 656 12.09 -16.72 39.70
C PRO A 656 10.60 -17.06 39.73
N ASP A 657 9.81 -16.33 40.51
CA ASP A 657 8.35 -16.50 40.62
C ASP A 657 7.59 -15.62 39.62
N SER A 658 8.26 -14.71 38.91
CA SER A 658 7.60 -13.73 38.05
C SER A 658 6.81 -14.36 36.92
N VAL A 659 5.57 -13.89 36.77
CA VAL A 659 4.70 -14.16 35.63
C VAL A 659 4.70 -12.94 34.74
N CYS A 660 5.23 -13.09 33.53
CA CYS A 660 5.40 -11.99 32.58
C CYS A 660 4.28 -11.99 31.53
N LEU A 661 3.69 -10.83 31.28
CA LEU A 661 2.79 -10.59 30.16
C LEU A 661 3.49 -9.66 29.15
N CYS A 662 3.72 -10.16 27.94
CA CYS A 662 4.43 -9.47 26.88
C CYS A 662 3.46 -8.93 25.84
N LEU A 663 3.47 -7.61 25.63
CA LEU A 663 2.64 -6.89 24.67
C LEU A 663 3.52 -6.31 23.56
N GLY A 664 3.10 -6.44 22.30
CA GLY A 664 3.85 -5.99 21.13
C GLY A 664 4.01 -7.11 20.10
N ASP A 665 4.00 -6.75 18.82
CA ASP A 665 4.08 -7.72 17.73
C ASP A 665 5.55 -8.18 17.52
N GLY A 666 5.75 -9.48 17.34
CA GLY A 666 7.05 -10.11 17.10
C GLY A 666 8.05 -9.97 18.25
N ASN A 667 7.56 -9.84 19.50
CA ASN A 667 8.40 -9.57 20.67
C ASN A 667 9.16 -10.81 21.15
N LEU A 668 10.36 -11.03 20.62
CA LEU A 668 11.24 -12.14 21.03
C LEU A 668 11.86 -11.96 22.43
N LEU A 669 12.00 -10.71 22.92
CA LEU A 669 12.47 -10.44 24.28
C LEU A 669 11.51 -11.03 25.33
N GLY A 670 10.21 -11.09 25.01
CA GLY A 670 9.22 -11.76 25.84
C GLY A 670 9.53 -13.26 26.03
N ILE A 671 9.78 -13.98 24.94
CA ILE A 671 10.16 -15.40 24.99
C ILE A 671 11.46 -15.58 25.79
N ALA A 672 12.42 -14.67 25.61
CA ALA A 672 13.72 -14.68 26.27
C ALA A 672 13.64 -14.55 27.80
N ALA A 673 12.64 -13.82 28.31
CA ALA A 673 12.41 -13.65 29.75
C ALA A 673 12.26 -14.99 30.49
N SER A 674 11.74 -16.03 29.82
CA SER A 674 11.64 -17.38 30.40
C SER A 674 13.00 -18.02 30.71
N ASN A 675 14.01 -17.78 29.87
CA ASN A 675 15.39 -18.23 30.08
C ASN A 675 16.19 -17.30 30.98
N MET A 676 15.70 -16.08 31.23
CA MET A 676 16.25 -15.18 32.24
C MET A 676 15.81 -15.53 33.67
N GLY A 677 14.74 -16.31 33.82
CA GLY A 677 14.25 -16.80 35.11
C GLY A 677 12.74 -16.70 35.35
N ALA A 678 11.94 -16.14 34.43
CA ALA A 678 10.48 -16.07 34.63
C ALA A 678 9.85 -17.46 34.84
N SER A 679 8.88 -17.55 35.75
CA SER A 679 8.13 -18.78 36.00
C SER A 679 7.19 -19.11 34.84
N LYS A 680 6.52 -18.09 34.28
CA LYS A 680 5.61 -18.19 33.15
C LYS A 680 5.64 -16.90 32.33
N VAL A 681 5.50 -17.02 31.01
CA VAL A 681 5.46 -15.90 30.06
C VAL A 681 4.25 -16.06 29.14
N TYR A 682 3.47 -15.00 28.98
CA TYR A 682 2.38 -14.91 28.01
C TYR A 682 2.74 -13.86 26.97
N CYS A 683 2.87 -14.22 25.70
CA CYS A 683 3.15 -13.28 24.61
C CYS A 683 1.89 -13.07 23.78
N VAL A 684 1.44 -11.83 23.64
CA VAL A 684 0.27 -11.49 22.82
C VAL A 684 0.72 -11.19 21.40
N GLU A 685 0.31 -12.02 20.44
CA GLU A 685 0.66 -11.89 19.02
C GLU A 685 -0.57 -12.07 18.13
N ARG A 686 -1.06 -10.97 17.56
CA ARG A 686 -2.31 -10.93 16.79
C ARG A 686 -2.13 -11.38 15.35
N ASN A 687 -0.93 -11.22 14.80
CA ASN A 687 -0.62 -11.62 13.44
C ASN A 687 -0.42 -13.14 13.39
N SER A 688 -1.29 -13.86 12.66
CA SER A 688 -1.23 -15.33 12.56
C SER A 688 0.06 -15.86 11.94
N LEU A 689 0.76 -15.08 11.10
CA LEU A 689 2.06 -15.47 10.55
C LEU A 689 3.14 -15.35 11.62
N THR A 690 3.23 -14.20 12.28
CA THR A 690 4.22 -13.97 13.35
C THR A 690 3.96 -14.87 14.56
N SER A 691 2.70 -15.17 14.88
CA SER A 691 2.32 -16.11 15.95
C SER A 691 2.91 -17.50 15.69
N ARG A 692 2.82 -18.00 14.45
CA ARG A 692 3.45 -19.28 14.05
C ARG A 692 4.97 -19.24 14.17
N ILE A 693 5.59 -18.13 13.77
CA ILE A 693 7.04 -17.94 13.92
C ILE A 693 7.44 -17.97 15.40
N MET A 694 6.73 -17.23 16.26
CA MET A 694 7.00 -17.21 17.70
C MET A 694 6.78 -18.58 18.35
N GLN A 695 5.75 -19.33 17.95
CA GLN A 695 5.54 -20.71 18.39
C GLN A 695 6.71 -21.62 17.99
N GLU A 696 7.23 -21.48 16.78
CA GLU A 696 8.42 -22.22 16.33
C GLU A 696 9.65 -21.89 17.19
N PHE A 697 9.85 -20.62 17.56
CA PHE A 697 10.90 -20.22 18.52
C PHE A 697 10.71 -20.90 19.88
N VAL A 698 9.49 -20.92 20.41
CA VAL A 698 9.16 -21.58 21.69
C VAL A 698 9.46 -23.08 21.61
N GLU A 699 9.07 -23.74 20.53
CA GLU A 699 9.29 -25.17 20.34
C GLU A 699 10.77 -25.52 20.19
N TYR A 700 11.48 -24.79 19.33
CA TYR A 700 12.90 -25.00 19.05
C TYR A 700 13.76 -24.82 20.30
N ASN A 701 13.43 -23.82 21.13
CA ASN A 701 14.12 -23.55 22.39
C ASN A 701 13.60 -24.37 23.58
N ARG A 702 12.64 -25.28 23.37
CA ARG A 702 12.04 -26.16 24.39
C ARG A 702 11.38 -25.41 25.55
N LEU A 703 10.61 -24.37 25.22
CA LEU A 703 10.01 -23.44 26.18
C LEU A 703 8.49 -23.60 26.31
N GLN A 704 7.89 -24.66 25.75
CA GLN A 704 6.43 -24.86 25.70
C GLN A 704 5.78 -24.85 27.11
N ASP A 705 6.48 -25.36 28.11
CA ASP A 705 5.97 -25.40 29.49
C ASP A 705 5.96 -24.01 30.15
N LYS A 706 6.78 -23.07 29.66
CA LYS A 706 6.98 -21.75 30.26
C LYS A 706 6.37 -20.60 29.44
N VAL A 707 6.32 -20.71 28.13
CA VAL A 707 5.89 -19.62 27.23
C VAL A 707 4.59 -20.02 26.53
N MET A 708 3.61 -19.11 26.54
CA MET A 708 2.35 -19.26 25.82
C MET A 708 2.16 -18.07 24.88
N VAL A 709 1.96 -18.35 23.60
CA VAL A 709 1.63 -17.33 22.58
C VAL A 709 0.12 -17.28 22.43
N VAL A 710 -0.50 -16.12 22.69
CA VAL A 710 -1.95 -15.91 22.62
C VAL A 710 -2.28 -14.91 21.51
N SER A 711 -3.37 -15.13 20.80
CA SER A 711 -3.72 -14.30 19.63
C SER A 711 -4.39 -12.96 19.97
N SER A 712 -4.83 -12.78 21.21
CA SER A 712 -5.47 -11.55 21.70
C SER A 712 -5.35 -11.47 23.21
N VAL A 713 -5.33 -10.25 23.74
CA VAL A 713 -5.49 -9.99 25.18
C VAL A 713 -6.82 -10.53 25.72
N ASP A 714 -7.85 -10.62 24.88
CA ASP A 714 -9.18 -11.13 25.27
C ASP A 714 -9.19 -12.64 25.53
N HIS A 715 -8.14 -13.35 25.13
CA HIS A 715 -7.97 -14.77 25.40
C HIS A 715 -7.25 -15.03 26.74
N LEU A 716 -6.88 -13.97 27.48
CA LEU A 716 -6.31 -14.06 28.82
C LEU A 716 -7.45 -13.99 29.84
N ASP A 717 -7.65 -15.07 30.60
CA ASP A 717 -8.65 -15.10 31.66
C ASP A 717 -8.17 -14.36 32.92
N ASN A 718 -9.12 -14.11 33.84
CA ASN A 718 -8.84 -13.46 35.13
C ASN A 718 -7.86 -14.26 36.00
N ASP A 719 -7.82 -15.59 35.87
CA ASP A 719 -6.96 -16.44 36.70
C ASP A 719 -5.49 -16.33 36.29
N ILE A 720 -5.22 -16.07 35.01
CA ILE A 720 -3.91 -15.72 34.46
C ILE A 720 -3.56 -14.29 34.85
N LEU A 721 -4.43 -13.32 34.57
CA LEU A 721 -4.13 -11.90 34.74
C LEU A 721 -3.86 -11.52 36.20
N ASN A 722 -4.58 -12.10 37.17
CA ASN A 722 -4.34 -11.87 38.60
C ASN A 722 -2.98 -12.39 39.10
N LYS A 723 -2.30 -13.25 38.34
CA LYS A 723 -0.96 -13.76 38.70
C LYS A 723 0.16 -12.98 38.04
N VAL A 724 -0.13 -12.10 37.08
CA VAL A 724 0.88 -11.31 36.37
C VAL A 724 1.60 -10.38 37.34
N THR A 725 2.93 -10.47 37.36
CA THR A 725 3.79 -9.62 38.19
C THR A 725 4.56 -8.59 37.36
N VAL A 726 4.77 -8.86 36.07
CA VAL A 726 5.48 -7.98 35.15
C VAL A 726 4.69 -7.87 33.84
N VAL A 727 4.33 -6.65 33.44
CA VAL A 727 3.83 -6.34 32.09
C VAL A 727 4.96 -5.67 31.33
N PHE A 728 5.39 -6.32 30.26
CA PHE A 728 6.55 -5.92 29.49
C PHE A 728 6.18 -5.71 28.02
N GLY A 729 6.71 -4.66 27.40
CA GLY A 729 6.60 -4.41 25.98
C GLY A 729 7.92 -3.91 25.44
N GLU A 730 8.24 -4.43 24.26
CA GLU A 730 9.09 -3.75 23.32
C GLU A 730 8.12 -3.04 22.36
N PRO A 731 7.62 -1.83 22.69
CA PRO A 731 6.46 -1.24 22.03
C PRO A 731 6.74 -1.07 20.54
N HIS A 732 6.30 -2.07 19.78
CA HIS A 732 6.44 -2.21 18.35
C HIS A 732 5.22 -2.96 17.85
N PHE A 733 4.57 -2.40 16.84
CA PHE A 733 3.44 -3.00 16.16
C PHE A 733 3.67 -2.84 14.66
N PHE A 734 3.41 -3.90 13.88
CA PHE A 734 3.77 -3.90 12.45
C PHE A 734 3.06 -2.80 11.65
N ALA A 735 1.91 -2.35 12.13
CA ALA A 735 1.16 -1.26 11.52
C ALA A 735 1.83 0.11 11.74
N ALA A 736 2.63 0.31 12.78
CA ALA A 736 3.19 1.63 13.11
C ALA A 736 4.24 2.10 12.09
N LEU A 737 4.01 3.27 11.49
CA LEU A 737 4.95 3.96 10.61
C LEU A 737 5.79 4.98 11.37
N LEU A 738 5.16 5.69 12.32
CA LEU A 738 5.82 6.68 13.18
C LEU A 738 6.04 6.10 14.58
N PRO A 739 7.13 6.50 15.27
CA PRO A 739 7.53 5.85 16.53
C PRO A 739 6.48 5.92 17.64
N TRP A 740 5.79 7.05 17.78
CA TRP A 740 4.78 7.27 18.80
C TRP A 740 3.47 6.54 18.53
N GLN A 741 3.22 6.01 17.33
CA GLN A 741 2.04 5.17 17.09
C GLN A 741 2.11 3.86 17.90
N ASN A 742 3.29 3.50 18.40
CA ASN A 742 3.45 2.37 19.31
C ASN A 742 2.92 2.63 20.74
N ILE A 743 2.36 3.82 21.02
CA ILE A 743 1.56 4.06 22.24
C ILE A 743 0.32 3.16 22.32
N HIS A 744 -0.01 2.41 21.27
CA HIS A 744 -0.95 1.29 21.34
C HIS A 744 -0.68 0.34 22.53
N PHE A 745 0.59 0.21 22.96
CA PHE A 745 0.95 -0.47 24.20
C PHE A 745 0.16 0.07 25.41
N TRP A 746 0.01 1.39 25.54
CA TRP A 746 -0.72 2.03 26.62
C TRP A 746 -2.22 1.67 26.58
N TYR A 747 -2.82 1.60 25.40
CA TYR A 747 -4.21 1.14 25.22
C TYR A 747 -4.42 -0.31 25.67
N LEU A 748 -3.51 -1.20 25.30
CA LEU A 748 -3.55 -2.60 25.77
C LEU A 748 -3.38 -2.68 27.29
N LYS A 749 -2.43 -1.92 27.85
CA LYS A 749 -2.26 -1.82 29.31
C LYS A 749 -3.52 -1.30 29.98
N ASP A 750 -4.11 -0.21 29.48
CA ASP A 750 -5.28 0.44 30.07
C ASP A 750 -6.49 -0.49 30.10
N LYS A 751 -6.73 -1.19 28.99
CA LYS A 751 -7.75 -2.24 28.89
C LYS A 751 -7.58 -3.35 29.93
N LEU A 752 -6.33 -3.71 30.24
CA LEU A 752 -6.00 -4.78 31.19
C LEU A 752 -5.90 -4.31 32.64
N SER A 753 -5.72 -3.01 32.90
CA SER A 753 -5.57 -2.42 34.23
C SER A 753 -6.59 -2.92 35.27
N PRO A 754 -7.90 -3.07 34.96
CA PRO A 754 -8.89 -3.53 35.95
C PRO A 754 -8.68 -4.98 36.41
N MET A 755 -7.95 -5.80 35.65
CA MET A 755 -7.74 -7.23 35.88
C MET A 755 -6.31 -7.54 36.37
N LEU A 756 -5.42 -6.55 36.36
CA LEU A 756 -4.03 -6.69 36.79
C LEU A 756 -3.87 -6.36 38.28
N PRO A 757 -2.92 -6.99 39.00
CA PRO A 757 -2.58 -6.60 40.37
C PRO A 757 -2.04 -5.17 40.46
N ASN A 758 -2.37 -4.46 41.55
CA ASN A 758 -1.95 -3.06 41.77
C ASN A 758 -0.43 -2.83 41.83
N ASN A 759 0.37 -3.88 42.06
CA ASN A 759 1.82 -3.82 42.23
C ASN A 759 2.59 -4.45 41.05
N VAL A 760 1.95 -4.57 39.90
CA VAL A 760 2.59 -5.05 38.67
C VAL A 760 3.72 -4.10 38.26
N VAL A 761 4.88 -4.66 37.91
CA VAL A 761 5.94 -3.90 37.27
C VAL A 761 5.55 -3.66 35.82
N LEU A 762 5.46 -2.41 35.41
CA LEU A 762 5.14 -2.02 34.05
C LEU A 762 6.42 -1.59 33.32
N MET A 763 6.62 -2.08 32.10
CA MET A 763 7.73 -1.70 31.23
C MET A 763 7.24 -1.65 29.77
N PRO A 764 7.30 -0.51 29.05
CA PRO A 764 7.70 0.81 29.55
C PRO A 764 6.69 1.41 30.53
N ARG A 765 7.19 2.17 31.51
CA ARG A 765 6.39 2.95 32.45
C ARG A 765 5.84 4.24 31.85
N GLY A 766 6.48 4.73 30.80
CA GLY A 766 6.06 5.94 30.11
C GLY A 766 6.89 6.19 28.86
N ALA A 767 6.60 7.30 28.21
CA ALA A 767 7.30 7.73 27.02
C ALA A 767 7.40 9.26 26.97
N THR A 768 8.45 9.77 26.33
CA THR A 768 8.63 11.22 26.12
C THR A 768 8.78 11.49 24.63
N LEU A 769 7.89 12.31 24.08
CA LEU A 769 8.04 12.87 22.74
C LEU A 769 9.00 14.05 22.77
N TRP A 770 9.96 14.02 21.87
CA TRP A 770 10.97 15.04 21.70
C TRP A 770 10.90 15.64 20.30
N ALA A 771 11.30 16.90 20.19
CA ALA A 771 11.49 17.55 18.90
C ALA A 771 12.77 18.39 18.87
N MET A 772 13.25 18.64 17.66
CA MET A 772 14.46 19.44 17.42
C MET A 772 14.39 20.13 16.05
N PRO A 773 14.59 21.46 15.96
CA PRO A 773 14.69 22.16 14.69
C PRO A 773 16.01 21.80 14.01
N ILE A 774 15.94 21.52 12.71
CA ILE A 774 17.06 20.95 11.96
C ILE A 774 17.28 21.64 10.61
N GLU A 775 18.55 21.65 10.21
CA GLU A 775 19.00 22.01 8.88
C GLU A 775 19.48 20.73 8.17
N PHE A 776 18.70 20.24 7.21
CA PHE A 776 19.14 19.18 6.30
C PHE A 776 20.18 19.66 5.31
N GLU A 777 21.13 18.79 4.96
CA GLU A 777 22.01 19.03 3.82
C GLU A 777 21.21 18.99 2.50
N HIS A 778 20.36 17.96 2.34
CA HIS A 778 19.64 17.74 1.07
C HIS A 778 18.20 17.26 1.17
N LEU A 779 17.78 16.56 2.23
CA LEU A 779 16.43 15.94 2.30
C LEU A 779 15.29 16.96 2.13
N TRP A 780 15.49 18.22 2.52
CA TRP A 780 14.51 19.31 2.31
C TRP A 780 14.06 19.46 0.84
N LYS A 781 14.89 19.04 -0.12
CA LYS A 781 14.61 19.11 -1.56
C LYS A 781 13.42 18.23 -1.97
N ILE A 782 13.04 17.23 -1.18
CA ILE A 782 11.92 16.32 -1.52
C ILE A 782 10.55 17.02 -1.42
N ARG A 783 10.48 18.15 -0.70
CA ARG A 783 9.27 18.97 -0.53
C ARG A 783 9.43 20.41 -1.03
N ALA A 784 10.62 20.78 -1.50
CA ALA A 784 10.86 22.13 -1.96
C ALA A 784 10.10 22.39 -3.28
N PRO A 785 9.44 23.54 -3.43
CA PRO A 785 8.90 23.94 -4.71
C PRO A 785 10.03 24.14 -5.73
N LEU A 786 9.77 23.82 -6.98
CA LEU A 786 10.75 23.87 -8.06
C LEU A 786 10.96 25.29 -8.59
N HIS A 787 9.88 26.08 -8.67
CA HIS A 787 9.82 27.43 -9.24
C HIS A 787 10.36 27.53 -10.68
N LEU A 788 11.68 27.57 -10.86
CA LEU A 788 12.36 27.68 -12.14
C LEU A 788 13.44 26.60 -12.24
N VAL A 789 13.31 25.71 -13.23
CA VAL A 789 14.26 24.62 -13.48
C VAL A 789 14.86 24.79 -14.86
N GLU A 790 16.18 24.99 -14.97
CA GLU A 790 16.90 25.20 -16.25
C GLU A 790 16.24 26.28 -17.16
N GLY A 791 15.63 27.30 -16.55
CA GLY A 791 14.95 28.39 -17.25
C GLY A 791 13.48 28.13 -17.59
N PHE A 792 12.91 26.98 -17.23
CA PHE A 792 11.49 26.66 -17.39
C PHE A 792 10.71 26.94 -16.10
N SER A 793 9.60 27.69 -16.21
CA SER A 793 8.67 27.91 -15.10
C SER A 793 7.93 26.63 -14.76
N MET A 794 8.00 26.22 -13.50
CA MET A 794 7.33 25.06 -12.91
C MET A 794 6.21 25.46 -11.94
N THR A 795 5.81 26.74 -11.94
CA THR A 795 4.80 27.30 -11.01
C THR A 795 3.48 26.52 -11.00
N HIS A 796 3.03 26.01 -12.15
CA HIS A 796 1.82 25.19 -12.23
C HIS A 796 1.98 23.80 -11.59
N PHE A 797 3.18 23.23 -11.67
CA PHE A 797 3.53 21.97 -11.01
C PHE A 797 3.60 22.17 -9.51
N ASP A 798 4.31 23.19 -9.03
CA ASP A 798 4.39 23.53 -7.60
C ASP A 798 3.00 23.63 -6.96
N LYS A 799 2.08 24.34 -7.60
CA LYS A 799 0.68 24.47 -7.15
C LYS A 799 -0.08 23.15 -7.16
N LEU A 800 0.20 22.25 -8.12
CA LEU A 800 -0.45 20.95 -8.19
C LEU A 800 -0.01 20.07 -7.01
N ILE A 801 1.31 20.02 -6.75
CA ILE A 801 1.90 19.27 -5.65
C ILE A 801 1.42 19.83 -4.31
N GLU A 802 1.54 21.13 -4.08
CA GLU A 802 1.14 21.79 -2.83
C GLU A 802 -0.34 21.52 -2.48
N ASN A 803 -1.24 21.69 -3.45
CA ASN A 803 -2.66 21.39 -3.24
C ASN A 803 -2.89 19.92 -2.88
N SER A 804 -2.15 18.99 -3.50
CA SER A 804 -2.36 17.57 -3.27
C SER A 804 -1.77 17.10 -1.95
N CYS A 805 -0.57 17.55 -1.60
CA CYS A 805 0.01 17.33 -0.27
C CYS A 805 -0.93 17.85 0.84
N SER A 806 -1.58 19.00 0.66
CA SER A 806 -2.52 19.54 1.66
C SER A 806 -3.76 18.67 1.92
N VAL A 807 -4.07 17.76 0.98
CA VAL A 807 -5.21 16.83 1.06
C VAL A 807 -4.76 15.45 1.55
N SER A 808 -3.66 14.92 1.01
CA SER A 808 -3.27 13.53 1.23
C SER A 808 -2.22 13.31 2.30
N ASP A 809 -1.32 14.27 2.51
CA ASP A 809 -0.12 14.05 3.29
C ASP A 809 -0.33 14.42 4.76
N THR A 810 0.27 13.62 5.64
CA THR A 810 0.38 13.98 7.05
C THR A 810 1.47 15.02 7.22
N LEU A 811 1.22 16.03 8.07
CA LEU A 811 2.18 17.11 8.35
C LEU A 811 3.55 16.62 8.86
N VAL A 812 3.63 15.43 9.45
CA VAL A 812 4.87 14.83 9.95
C VAL A 812 5.12 13.51 9.24
N GLU A 813 6.20 13.45 8.48
CA GLU A 813 6.54 12.33 7.61
C GLU A 813 7.59 11.39 8.23
N PRO A 814 7.47 10.06 8.07
CA PRO A 814 8.43 9.10 8.61
C PRO A 814 9.68 8.94 7.72
N GLN A 815 10.84 9.42 8.19
CA GLN A 815 12.11 9.37 7.47
C GLN A 815 13.21 8.62 8.27
N PRO A 816 14.02 7.73 7.66
CA PRO A 816 15.19 7.14 8.30
C PRO A 816 16.33 8.16 8.36
N LEU A 817 16.33 9.06 9.36
CA LEU A 817 17.23 10.22 9.38
C LEU A 817 18.74 9.89 9.43
N TRP A 818 19.10 8.65 9.74
CA TRP A 818 20.49 8.20 9.65
C TRP A 818 21.03 8.21 8.21
N GLU A 819 20.14 8.15 7.19
CA GLU A 819 20.46 8.25 5.76
C GLU A 819 20.51 9.70 5.25
N TYR A 820 20.18 10.67 6.10
CA TYR A 820 19.99 12.06 5.69
C TYR A 820 20.71 13.02 6.63
N PRO A 821 21.96 13.39 6.32
CA PRO A 821 22.74 14.30 7.13
C PRO A 821 21.98 15.60 7.45
N CYS A 822 21.91 15.91 8.74
CA CYS A 822 21.29 17.13 9.24
C CYS A 822 22.04 17.66 10.47
N LYS A 823 21.89 18.96 10.71
CA LYS A 823 22.47 19.68 11.85
C LYS A 823 21.36 20.20 12.75
N MET A 824 21.64 20.25 14.06
CA MET A 824 20.72 20.90 15.01
C MET A 824 20.82 22.43 14.92
N LEU A 825 19.68 23.11 14.94
CA LEU A 825 19.59 24.57 15.04
C LEU A 825 19.14 25.05 16.42
N GLY A 826 18.64 24.15 17.26
CA GLY A 826 18.20 24.40 18.62
C GLY A 826 18.25 23.12 19.43
N LYS A 827 18.34 23.22 20.76
CA LYS A 827 18.40 22.03 21.61
C LYS A 827 17.14 21.16 21.47
N PRO A 828 17.27 19.82 21.56
CA PRO A 828 16.13 18.94 21.77
C PRO A 828 15.25 19.45 22.91
N PHE A 829 13.94 19.50 22.67
CA PHE A 829 12.96 19.92 23.67
C PHE A 829 11.85 18.88 23.80
N LYS A 830 11.32 18.73 25.03
CA LYS A 830 10.20 17.83 25.31
C LYS A 830 8.92 18.45 24.76
N VAL A 831 8.24 17.70 23.89
CA VAL A 831 6.96 18.07 23.30
C VAL A 831 5.81 17.51 24.13
N MET A 832 5.94 16.28 24.64
CA MET A 832 4.91 15.66 25.47
C MET A 832 5.51 14.55 26.34
N GLU A 833 4.97 14.36 27.53
CA GLU A 833 5.35 13.29 28.46
C GLU A 833 4.10 12.44 28.74
N LEU A 834 4.23 11.13 28.53
CA LEU A 834 3.14 10.16 28.64
C LEU A 834 3.46 9.19 29.78
N ASP A 835 2.65 9.19 30.83
CA ASP A 835 2.83 8.31 31.98
C ASP A 835 1.88 7.11 31.89
N PHE A 836 2.42 5.96 31.51
CA PHE A 836 1.64 4.73 31.34
C PHE A 836 1.31 4.05 32.67
N THR A 837 1.89 4.50 33.79
CA THR A 837 1.50 3.99 35.12
C THR A 837 0.06 4.38 35.44
N ASN A 838 -0.39 5.54 34.94
CA ASN A 838 -1.77 5.98 35.00
C ASN A 838 -2.62 5.34 33.88
N ASN A 839 -3.95 5.45 34.05
CA ASN A 839 -4.89 5.12 32.97
C ASN A 839 -4.83 6.17 31.87
N LEU A 840 -5.37 5.84 30.70
CA LEU A 840 -5.51 6.79 29.60
C LEU A 840 -6.27 8.04 30.08
N PRO A 841 -5.85 9.25 29.66
CA PRO A 841 -6.55 10.48 30.00
C PRO A 841 -7.93 10.48 29.34
N GLY A 842 -8.94 10.96 30.07
CA GLY A 842 -10.33 11.04 29.57
C GLY A 842 -10.61 12.24 28.67
N SER A 843 -9.61 13.06 28.38
CA SER A 843 -9.72 14.26 27.54
C SER A 843 -8.39 14.50 26.81
N PRO A 844 -8.39 15.28 25.71
CA PRO A 844 -7.16 15.64 25.01
C PRO A 844 -6.10 16.25 25.91
N VAL A 845 -4.84 15.89 25.66
CA VAL A 845 -3.68 16.44 26.37
C VAL A 845 -2.93 17.35 25.41
N GLU A 846 -2.81 18.62 25.78
CA GLU A 846 -2.16 19.63 24.95
C GLU A 846 -0.91 20.16 25.62
N ASN A 847 0.11 20.44 24.82
CA ASN A 847 1.29 21.17 25.24
C ASN A 847 1.70 22.15 24.15
N THR A 848 1.97 23.39 24.56
CA THR A 848 2.40 24.46 23.67
C THR A 848 3.62 25.14 24.27
N GLY A 849 4.53 25.60 23.43
CA GLY A 849 5.70 26.32 23.93
C GLY A 849 6.47 27.04 22.84
N ASN A 850 7.52 27.72 23.27
CA ASN A 850 8.44 28.45 22.40
C ASN A 850 9.86 27.98 22.67
N VAL A 851 10.62 27.74 21.61
CA VAL A 851 12.00 27.24 21.66
C VAL A 851 12.89 28.20 20.90
N ARG A 852 14.00 28.62 21.53
CA ARG A 852 14.96 29.49 20.89
C ARG A 852 15.90 28.70 20.01
N PHE A 853 16.29 29.30 18.89
CA PHE A 853 17.40 28.80 18.10
C PHE A 853 18.73 29.12 18.80
N GLU A 854 19.64 28.15 18.82
CA GLU A 854 21.00 28.30 19.36
C GLU A 854 22.07 28.23 18.26
N GLY A 855 21.73 27.66 17.10
CA GLY A 855 22.57 27.65 15.90
C GLY A 855 22.09 28.67 14.87
N SER A 856 22.99 29.04 13.96
CA SER A 856 22.65 29.80 12.75
C SER A 856 22.68 28.86 11.54
N GLY A 857 21.76 29.04 10.60
CA GLY A 857 21.60 28.17 9.42
C GLY A 857 20.22 28.33 8.80
N THR A 858 19.85 27.46 7.86
CA THR A 858 18.49 27.47 7.27
C THR A 858 17.63 26.40 7.94
N CYS A 859 16.54 26.81 8.59
CA CYS A 859 15.64 25.87 9.24
C CYS A 859 14.71 25.24 8.21
N HIS A 860 15.02 24.00 7.82
CA HIS A 860 14.25 23.24 6.84
C HIS A 860 13.03 22.53 7.46
N GLY A 861 13.10 22.24 8.76
CA GLY A 861 12.03 21.51 9.43
C GLY A 861 12.29 21.21 10.90
N VAL A 862 11.41 20.41 11.48
CA VAL A 862 11.49 19.91 12.85
C VAL A 862 11.46 18.40 12.83
N SER A 863 12.49 17.78 13.40
CA SER A 863 12.50 16.34 13.66
C SER A 863 11.74 16.02 14.94
N VAL A 864 11.01 14.91 14.97
CA VAL A 864 10.23 14.41 16.11
C VAL A 864 10.53 12.93 16.34
N TRP A 865 10.74 12.54 17.59
CA TRP A 865 10.96 11.14 17.98
C TRP A 865 10.39 10.85 19.37
N ILE A 866 10.42 9.59 19.77
CA ILE A 866 9.97 9.15 21.10
C ILE A 866 11.06 8.39 21.86
N ASP A 867 11.17 8.67 23.15
CA ASP A 867 11.99 7.92 24.09
C ASP A 867 11.09 7.08 24.99
N TRP A 868 11.40 5.79 25.12
CA TRP A 868 10.68 4.87 25.99
C TRP A 868 11.40 4.74 27.33
N ASP A 869 10.73 5.14 28.41
CA ASP A 869 11.21 4.94 29.77
C ASP A 869 10.77 3.56 30.26
N LEU A 870 11.74 2.64 30.40
CA LEU A 870 11.44 1.26 30.75
C LEU A 870 10.98 1.13 32.20
N ASP A 871 11.68 1.73 33.15
CA ASP A 871 11.44 1.50 34.58
C ASP A 871 11.64 2.71 35.49
N GLY A 872 11.93 3.88 34.94
CA GLY A 872 12.23 5.12 35.66
C GLY A 872 13.72 5.36 35.89
N ASP A 873 14.60 4.42 35.53
CA ASP A 873 16.05 4.63 35.58
C ASP A 873 16.52 5.23 34.23
N PRO A 874 17.18 6.41 34.23
CA PRO A 874 17.68 7.04 33.00
C PRO A 874 18.60 6.14 32.15
N LYS A 875 19.27 5.15 32.76
CA LYS A 875 20.13 4.20 32.03
C LYS A 875 19.32 3.23 31.15
N HIS A 876 18.05 3.02 31.48
CA HIS A 876 17.13 2.14 30.78
C HIS A 876 16.24 2.86 29.77
N ILE A 877 16.50 4.13 29.45
CA ILE A 877 15.78 4.84 28.38
C ILE A 877 16.18 4.28 27.01
N VAL A 878 15.20 3.90 26.20
CA VAL A 878 15.38 3.46 24.81
C VAL A 878 14.88 4.56 23.87
N SER A 879 15.82 5.29 23.26
CA SER A 879 15.50 6.34 22.29
C SER A 879 15.26 5.77 20.90
N THR A 880 14.31 6.35 20.17
CA THR A 880 14.10 6.14 18.72
C THR A 880 14.69 7.25 17.86
N GLY A 881 15.36 8.23 18.49
CA GLY A 881 15.91 9.42 17.84
C GLY A 881 17.44 9.43 17.87
N PRO A 882 18.09 10.53 18.28
CA PRO A 882 19.55 10.61 18.31
C PRO A 882 20.18 9.55 19.23
N VAL A 883 21.18 8.81 18.73
CA VAL A 883 21.90 7.78 19.51
C VAL A 883 22.93 8.36 20.48
N GLN A 884 23.27 9.64 20.30
CA GLN A 884 24.15 10.42 21.17
C GLN A 884 23.61 11.85 21.29
N PRO A 885 23.91 12.58 22.39
CA PRO A 885 23.45 13.95 22.58
C PRO A 885 23.87 14.87 21.41
N PRO A 886 22.92 15.45 20.65
CA PRO A 886 23.23 16.33 19.52
C PRO A 886 24.09 17.52 19.94
N GLN A 887 25.01 17.94 19.07
CA GLN A 887 25.89 19.10 19.28
C GLN A 887 25.71 20.13 18.16
N ILE A 888 25.76 21.41 18.52
CA ILE A 888 25.61 22.51 17.57
C ILE A 888 26.72 22.41 16.50
N ASN A 889 26.36 22.63 15.23
CA ASN A 889 27.23 22.54 14.06
C ASN A 889 27.82 21.15 13.76
N GLN A 890 27.36 20.09 14.44
CA GLN A 890 27.73 18.71 14.12
C GLN A 890 26.54 17.97 13.49
N THR A 891 26.85 16.99 12.65
CA THR A 891 25.85 16.10 12.09
C THR A 891 25.24 15.25 13.20
N VAL A 892 23.92 15.18 13.23
CA VAL A 892 23.19 14.37 14.21
C VAL A 892 23.29 12.89 13.84
N SER A 893 23.63 12.04 14.81
CA SER A 893 23.64 10.59 14.63
C SER A 893 22.32 10.00 15.11
N TRP A 894 21.56 9.38 14.21
CA TRP A 894 20.22 8.87 14.46
C TRP A 894 20.18 7.36 14.64
N ASP A 895 19.15 6.85 15.32
CA ASP A 895 18.85 5.42 15.35
C ASP A 895 18.52 4.92 13.95
N MET A 896 19.26 3.92 13.48
CA MET A 896 19.13 3.38 12.12
C MET A 896 18.02 2.34 11.97
N HIS A 897 17.34 1.97 13.06
CA HIS A 897 16.33 0.92 13.07
C HIS A 897 14.90 1.44 13.18
N THR A 898 14.76 2.76 13.31
CA THR A 898 13.49 3.44 13.46
C THR A 898 13.45 4.62 12.49
N ARG A 899 12.28 4.89 11.89
CA ARG A 899 12.04 6.13 11.15
C ARG A 899 11.63 7.22 12.14
N GLN A 900 12.21 8.41 12.02
CA GLN A 900 11.82 9.56 12.81
C GLN A 900 10.79 10.40 12.05
N GLY A 901 9.97 11.17 12.77
CA GLY A 901 9.06 12.11 12.14
C GLY A 901 9.79 13.37 11.69
N VAL A 902 9.42 13.91 10.54
CA VAL A 902 9.93 15.18 10.02
C VAL A 902 8.76 16.06 9.60
N TYR A 903 8.67 17.25 10.20
CA TYR A 903 7.81 18.33 9.76
C TYR A 903 8.63 19.26 8.87
N PHE A 904 8.33 19.34 7.58
CA PHE A 904 8.99 20.30 6.67
C PHE A 904 8.27 21.65 6.69
N PHE A 905 9.05 22.74 6.69
CA PHE A 905 8.46 24.06 6.48
C PHE A 905 8.30 24.34 4.97
N PRO A 906 7.15 24.87 4.52
CA PRO A 906 6.96 25.24 3.11
C PRO A 906 7.95 26.31 2.64
N GLU A 907 8.26 27.26 3.52
CA GLU A 907 9.27 28.30 3.28
C GLU A 907 10.47 28.11 4.20
N HIS A 908 11.66 28.24 3.62
CA HIS A 908 12.92 28.08 4.33
C HIS A 908 13.47 29.44 4.72
N HIS A 909 13.50 29.72 6.02
CA HIS A 909 13.99 30.99 6.55
C HIS A 909 15.41 30.84 7.11
N PRO A 910 16.32 31.77 6.79
CA PRO A 910 17.61 31.84 7.45
C PRO A 910 17.42 32.25 8.91
N ILE A 911 18.00 31.47 9.80
CA ILE A 911 18.04 31.71 11.23
C ILE A 911 19.39 32.32 11.59
N ASP A 912 19.36 33.46 12.26
CA ASP A 912 20.52 34.08 12.90
C ASP A 912 20.38 34.00 14.43
N SER A 913 21.20 33.15 15.05
CA SER A 913 21.26 32.97 16.51
C SER A 913 21.61 34.26 17.28
N THR A 914 22.16 35.28 16.61
CA THR A 914 22.49 36.58 17.24
C THR A 914 21.27 37.49 17.39
N HIS A 915 20.18 37.22 16.68
CA HIS A 915 18.94 37.98 16.80
C HIS A 915 18.04 37.42 17.92
N PRO A 916 17.80 38.18 19.01
CA PRO A 916 17.14 37.67 20.23
C PRO A 916 15.63 37.38 20.07
N LEU A 917 15.06 37.59 18.88
CA LEU A 917 13.62 37.56 18.62
C LEU A 917 13.18 36.41 17.70
N SER A 918 14.10 35.60 17.17
CA SER A 918 13.72 34.42 16.37
C SER A 918 13.50 33.20 17.26
N PHE A 919 12.31 32.59 17.19
CA PHE A 919 11.97 31.40 17.95
C PHE A 919 11.03 30.48 17.16
N LEU A 920 11.05 29.20 17.52
CA LEU A 920 10.10 28.19 17.06
C LEU A 920 8.95 28.12 18.07
N GLN A 921 7.73 28.42 17.63
CA GLN A 921 6.52 28.14 18.37
C GLN A 921 6.04 26.72 18.02
N TYR A 922 5.60 25.96 19.02
CA TYR A 922 5.03 24.64 18.81
C TYR A 922 3.74 24.44 19.60
N SER A 923 2.88 23.58 19.05
CA SER A 923 1.72 23.00 19.70
C SER A 923 1.69 21.51 19.40
N CYS A 924 1.40 20.70 20.43
CA CYS A 924 1.18 19.27 20.31
C CYS A 924 -0.07 18.88 21.07
N SER A 925 -0.91 18.06 20.46
CA SER A 925 -2.14 17.56 21.08
C SER A 925 -2.23 16.04 20.89
N PHE A 926 -2.39 15.32 21.99
CA PHE A 926 -2.70 13.90 22.01
C PHE A 926 -4.20 13.73 22.18
N GLN A 927 -4.82 12.99 21.27
CA GLN A 927 -6.25 12.68 21.26
C GLN A 927 -6.45 11.24 21.76
N PRO A 928 -6.93 11.01 23.01
CA PRO A 928 -7.00 9.66 23.56
C PRO A 928 -8.07 8.78 22.91
N GLU A 929 -9.08 9.38 22.29
CA GLU A 929 -10.22 8.67 21.70
C GLU A 929 -9.82 7.88 20.44
N ASP A 930 -8.94 8.43 19.61
CA ASP A 930 -8.43 7.81 18.38
C ASP A 930 -6.92 7.48 18.45
N GLY A 931 -6.21 8.03 19.43
CA GLY A 931 -4.79 7.82 19.68
C GLY A 931 -3.87 8.61 18.77
N GLU A 932 -4.39 9.64 18.10
CA GLU A 932 -3.65 10.50 17.20
C GLU A 932 -2.81 11.55 17.93
N MET A 933 -1.69 11.92 17.29
CA MET A 933 -0.80 12.99 17.74
C MET A 933 -0.81 14.09 16.68
N HIS A 934 -1.31 15.27 17.04
CA HIS A 934 -1.30 16.44 16.18
C HIS A 934 -0.15 17.35 16.55
N PHE A 935 0.62 17.76 15.54
CA PHE A 935 1.74 18.68 15.68
C PHE A 935 1.48 19.93 14.86
N SER A 936 1.84 21.08 15.42
CA SER A 936 1.93 22.35 14.72
C SER A 936 3.22 23.02 15.11
N PHE A 937 3.99 23.42 14.10
CA PHE A 937 5.24 24.15 14.26
C PHE A 937 5.18 25.40 13.43
N GLN A 938 5.54 26.53 14.02
CA GLN A 938 5.59 27.82 13.34
C GLN A 938 6.90 28.52 13.69
N MET A 939 7.64 28.92 12.66
CA MET A 939 8.78 29.80 12.85
C MET A 939 8.28 31.24 13.00
N ILE A 940 8.77 31.94 14.01
CA ILE A 940 8.52 33.37 14.19
C ILE A 940 9.87 34.08 14.05
N THR A 941 10.01 34.85 12.98
CA THR A 941 11.24 35.61 12.67
C THR A 941 11.12 37.09 13.04
N PHE A 942 12.26 37.76 13.18
CA PHE A 942 12.29 39.20 13.48
C PHE A 942 11.54 40.06 12.44
N HIS A 943 11.60 39.70 11.15
CA HIS A 943 10.94 40.47 10.09
C HIS A 943 9.41 40.39 10.22
N GLU A 944 8.85 39.20 10.49
CA GLU A 944 7.42 39.03 10.72
C GLU A 944 6.95 39.79 11.95
N LEU A 945 7.72 39.74 13.05
CA LEU A 945 7.42 40.52 14.26
C LEU A 945 7.47 42.03 13.99
N TYR A 946 8.41 42.50 13.18
CA TYR A 946 8.52 43.91 12.80
C TYR A 946 7.33 44.38 11.95
N ASP A 947 6.84 43.53 11.04
CA ASP A 947 5.66 43.83 10.23
C ASP A 947 4.36 43.77 11.05
N MET A 948 4.21 42.82 11.98
CA MET A 948 3.09 42.80 12.92
C MET A 948 3.06 44.05 13.82
N VAL A 949 4.22 44.53 14.27
CA VAL A 949 4.33 45.76 15.10
C VAL A 949 4.09 47.03 14.28
N LYS A 950 4.27 47.02 12.96
CA LYS A 950 3.91 48.15 12.08
C LYS A 950 2.41 48.26 11.79
N ILE A 951 1.67 47.15 11.90
CA ILE A 951 0.23 47.08 11.66
C ILE A 951 -0.56 47.57 12.90
N VAL A 952 0.02 47.46 14.09
CA VAL A 952 -0.46 48.05 15.35
C VAL A 952 -0.05 49.52 15.45
#